data_AF-A0A8T2U2H7-F1
#
_entry.id   AF-A0A8T2U2H7-F1
#
_cell.length_a   1.000
_cell.length_b   1.000
_cell.length_c   1.000
_cell.angle_alpha   90.00
_cell.angle_beta   90.00
_cell.angle_gamma   90.00
#
_symmetry.space_group_name_H-M   'P 1'
#
loop_
_entity.id
_entity.type
_entity.pdbx_description
1 polymer ?
#
loop_
_entity_poly.entity_id
_entity_poly.type
_entity_poly.pdbx_seq_one_letter_code
_entity_poly.pdbx_strand_id
1 'polypeptide(L)'
;MDLLGGHIFTNFLRNLGTRGKTPPDVNYEIYRDTRQIKLQELEKEYEDWIQEMHDLYDEEAMCEDGPQFYVMDNLEEFGFSQGIYRIYTHLNRKGVVWKQGMRIRFLKGIPGQKNKDFYGTIEYFTSDGLSEDKGNTRVICRPMEIAKPEGSRVLVEDETVLFELGKSKVIPIDHLDTEKCVILEEKDWMRVSLNRHLVEPGDIDILDIKAIESLGLSGGVENIVTAGIQPFHTIYAVIRPNSFLKLSKERKDRDSFDQKNIIRRPLEVKLEIKRLNLSRHCSMDEKNGNDPESVCIFSNEKCINNVHGFYCFSLNNSDIKKFFTRAGKYMLLFSVKETASLLLEKTLEVTVLPSRKVCRWMLKCFSGSNIPNVRLGGMIGPLLLRCLDEYDNLQDVKFPLQGAFEVWSDESKLDIDVMVGQVVKQEDKATSLIIEETRLVNGSLNGIAQDNSATLKLIILNEHVASLNLKVLPGEMDNIQVLAVQRLDTCLQTGDIIHTLTFQVLDRFGNHVERGCKVTFQLHNLEFQDCQGYDRLVDDDGCIKLGGLLKVTGPFNSKASMNVYDQNRRVLFCQEFLLKKRQLHIDSKIPDNCGSGSMLKDVVVKVIDESGNIDSTMSGGQHIIKVNGIQDNAYQLTGGSCFINTIQLPEEEGPWICEIYHLVYPELKAEIKLNLVPSFKHQEALLETADDDTEIPNIVLPGKTGSHGGSYEEQERVHQRLLESIEIHKRKVDQCFQKLTRAEEEHDRLIDMKKKEAVEISQLEGEIESLRVQAEDLHGVNTLNKFDRKDLSAERIAREISRTTLPTKFFLEAFCSDFFLSTDEGNSHIGDILGVVCLLAAAENETLSQVLADFLGQENMFAVVCRTHKAAELLIRLDKNGGVDENWGLYHYMRMKNQVLDNRIRLFVLEDMKPYDGDLDEYHAQRLLKIEQPDYNGLVPAGFLGYAVNLLHVNDEHLNFRIQSGNHGGLRGSLLYSLFKELQVYDTRRNLLRAKDALKTGGISLDGGVVRAKGCEDFGHWGKTKVLFPVYSKSGQKIPSLRSINHITRLMQIRDKLKDKKATLDECKQRLEEIEGKFNFVKRQNKRTEEKLVNARNKVEEANRKLRYFLSTKNL
;
A
#
# COMPACT_ATOMS: atom_id res chain seq x y z
N MET A 1 86.00 -74.07 -45.12
CA MET A 1 87.25 -73.45 -45.63
C MET A 1 86.84 -72.40 -46.64
N ASP A 2 87.25 -71.15 -46.45
CA ASP A 2 87.01 -70.11 -47.47
C ASP A 2 88.02 -70.29 -48.62
N LEU A 3 87.58 -70.95 -49.68
CA LEU A 3 88.37 -71.08 -50.89
C LEU A 3 88.31 -69.75 -51.65
N LEU A 4 89.49 -69.17 -51.95
CA LEU A 4 89.62 -67.90 -52.67
C LEU A 4 88.78 -67.91 -53.96
N GLY A 5 87.98 -66.86 -54.17
CA GLY A 5 86.94 -66.75 -55.21
C GLY A 5 87.41 -66.72 -56.68
N GLY A 6 88.70 -66.98 -56.92
CA GLY A 6 89.28 -67.16 -58.26
C GLY A 6 89.96 -68.51 -58.47
N HIS A 7 90.00 -69.40 -57.47
CA HIS A 7 90.68 -70.69 -57.60
C HIS A 7 89.85 -71.68 -58.42
N ILE A 8 90.52 -72.50 -59.25
CA ILE A 8 89.85 -73.41 -60.19
C ILE A 8 88.88 -74.38 -59.49
N PHE A 9 89.25 -74.94 -58.35
CA PHE A 9 88.37 -75.80 -57.55
C PHE A 9 87.19 -75.06 -56.91
N THR A 10 87.33 -73.78 -56.54
CA THR A 10 86.21 -72.96 -56.03
C THR A 10 85.17 -72.73 -57.12
N ASN A 11 85.63 -72.33 -58.30
CA ASN A 11 84.75 -72.09 -59.45
C ASN A 11 84.13 -73.40 -59.94
N PHE A 12 84.86 -74.51 -59.87
CA PHE A 12 84.32 -75.84 -60.15
C PHE A 12 83.22 -76.22 -59.14
N LEU A 13 83.48 -76.16 -57.84
CA LEU A 13 82.48 -76.49 -56.80
C LEU A 13 81.24 -75.59 -56.87
N ARG A 14 81.41 -74.29 -57.19
CA ARG A 14 80.31 -73.34 -57.34
C ARG A 14 79.44 -73.60 -58.58
N ASN A 15 79.99 -74.27 -59.60
CA ASN A 15 79.31 -74.60 -60.85
C ASN A 15 78.92 -76.09 -60.94
N LEU A 16 79.21 -76.89 -59.92
CA LEU A 16 78.85 -78.31 -59.84
C LEU A 16 77.32 -78.45 -59.87
N GLY A 17 76.77 -79.24 -60.79
CA GLY A 17 75.31 -79.33 -61.04
C GLY A 17 74.78 -78.37 -62.10
N THR A 18 75.58 -77.43 -62.62
CA THR A 18 75.17 -76.61 -63.78
C THR A 18 75.56 -77.29 -65.09
N ARG A 19 74.76 -77.12 -66.17
CA ARG A 19 74.98 -77.74 -67.51
C ARG A 19 76.20 -77.19 -68.29
N GLY A 20 77.21 -76.65 -67.61
CA GLY A 20 78.49 -76.25 -68.19
C GLY A 20 79.46 -77.42 -68.35
N LYS A 21 80.41 -77.31 -69.30
CA LYS A 21 81.52 -78.28 -69.38
C LYS A 21 82.42 -78.12 -68.15
N THR A 22 82.80 -79.23 -67.53
CA THR A 22 83.82 -79.25 -66.48
C THR A 22 85.17 -78.78 -67.03
N PRO A 23 85.98 -78.03 -66.26
CA PRO A 23 87.32 -77.65 -66.68
C PRO A 23 88.16 -78.90 -66.99
N PRO A 24 88.97 -78.92 -68.06
CA PRO A 24 89.68 -80.13 -68.50
C PRO A 24 90.70 -80.66 -67.47
N ASP A 25 91.13 -79.82 -66.52
CA ASP A 25 92.16 -80.15 -65.53
C ASP A 25 91.60 -80.56 -64.15
N VAL A 26 90.28 -80.82 -64.03
CA VAL A 26 89.63 -81.19 -62.76
C VAL A 26 88.81 -82.47 -62.89
N ASN A 27 89.33 -83.56 -62.33
CA ASN A 27 88.57 -84.79 -62.08
C ASN A 27 87.93 -84.74 -60.69
N TYR A 28 86.72 -85.32 -60.56
CA TYR A 28 85.97 -85.35 -59.30
C TYR A 28 85.20 -86.66 -59.15
N GLU A 29 84.99 -87.06 -57.90
CA GLU A 29 84.17 -88.20 -57.51
C GLU A 29 83.31 -87.78 -56.31
N ILE A 30 82.04 -88.17 -56.30
CA ILE A 30 81.09 -87.87 -55.23
C ILE A 30 80.87 -89.15 -54.43
N TYR A 31 80.98 -89.07 -53.11
CA TYR A 31 80.74 -90.19 -52.21
C TYR A 31 79.70 -89.80 -51.16
N ARG A 32 78.73 -90.69 -50.90
CA ARG A 32 77.80 -90.63 -49.76
C ARG A 32 78.01 -91.87 -48.90
N ASP A 33 78.31 -91.68 -47.63
CA ASP A 33 78.45 -92.76 -46.62
C ASP A 33 79.31 -93.95 -47.11
N THR A 34 80.44 -93.65 -47.77
CA THR A 34 81.41 -94.55 -48.44
C THR A 34 81.04 -95.12 -49.82
N ARG A 35 79.82 -94.94 -50.33
CA ARG A 35 79.44 -95.32 -51.70
C ARG A 35 79.71 -94.18 -52.68
N GLN A 36 80.41 -94.47 -53.78
CA GLN A 36 80.52 -93.53 -54.91
C GLN A 36 79.16 -93.42 -55.62
N ILE A 37 78.69 -92.18 -55.83
CA ILE A 37 77.43 -91.87 -56.49
C ILE A 37 77.67 -90.92 -57.67
N LYS A 38 76.77 -90.95 -58.66
CA LYS A 38 76.82 -89.99 -59.77
C LYS A 38 76.13 -88.69 -59.39
N LEU A 39 76.55 -87.58 -60.01
CA LEU A 39 75.94 -86.26 -59.80
C LEU A 39 74.41 -86.29 -60.03
N GLN A 40 73.95 -87.03 -61.04
CA GLN A 40 72.52 -87.23 -61.35
C GLN A 40 71.74 -88.01 -60.27
N GLU A 41 72.39 -88.89 -59.49
CA GLU A 41 71.76 -89.56 -58.36
C GLU A 41 71.64 -88.59 -57.17
N LEU A 42 72.67 -87.76 -56.94
CA LEU A 42 72.64 -86.73 -55.89
C LEU A 42 71.62 -85.62 -56.18
N GLU A 43 71.53 -85.16 -57.43
CA GLU A 43 70.51 -84.20 -57.89
C GLU A 43 69.11 -84.74 -57.59
N LYS A 44 68.85 -86.01 -57.92
CA LYS A 44 67.57 -86.65 -57.63
C LYS A 44 67.31 -86.83 -56.13
N GLU A 45 68.29 -87.29 -55.34
CA GLU A 45 68.13 -87.41 -53.88
C GLU A 45 67.85 -86.05 -53.21
N TYR A 46 68.36 -84.95 -53.77
CA TYR A 46 68.07 -83.59 -53.30
C TYR A 46 66.68 -83.11 -53.72
N GLU A 47 66.22 -83.42 -54.94
CA GLU A 47 64.84 -83.18 -55.38
C GLU A 47 63.83 -83.99 -54.54
N ASP A 48 64.09 -85.30 -54.33
CA ASP A 48 63.27 -86.18 -53.49
C ASP A 48 63.22 -85.67 -52.03
N TRP A 49 64.32 -85.14 -51.48
CA TRP A 49 64.36 -84.53 -50.15
C TRP A 49 63.62 -83.18 -50.06
N ILE A 50 63.72 -82.34 -51.10
CA ILE A 50 62.93 -81.10 -51.18
C ILE A 50 61.43 -81.45 -51.21
N GLN A 51 61.03 -82.46 -51.99
CA GLN A 51 59.65 -82.91 -52.03
C GLN A 51 59.19 -83.47 -50.68
N GLU A 52 60.02 -84.28 -50.00
CA GLU A 52 59.73 -84.76 -48.64
C GLU A 52 59.57 -83.61 -47.62
N MET A 53 60.36 -82.54 -47.74
CA MET A 53 60.24 -81.35 -46.89
C MET A 53 59.00 -80.50 -47.20
N HIS A 54 58.61 -80.36 -48.46
CA HIS A 54 57.32 -79.78 -48.84
C HIS A 54 56.17 -80.60 -48.25
N ASP A 55 56.16 -81.92 -48.48
CA ASP A 55 55.11 -82.83 -47.99
C ASP A 55 55.00 -82.87 -46.45
N LEU A 56 56.09 -82.60 -45.71
CA LEU A 56 56.13 -82.58 -44.24
C LEU A 56 55.76 -81.24 -43.59
N TYR A 57 55.98 -80.11 -44.26
CA TYR A 57 55.88 -78.78 -43.63
C TYR A 57 54.93 -77.80 -44.33
N ASP A 58 54.61 -77.99 -45.60
CA ASP A 58 53.65 -77.15 -46.33
C ASP A 58 52.21 -77.64 -46.13
N GLU A 59 51.73 -77.58 -44.89
CA GLU A 59 50.28 -77.45 -44.64
C GLU A 59 49.84 -76.06 -45.13
N GLU A 60 49.54 -75.97 -46.43
CA GLU A 60 48.95 -74.77 -47.03
C GLU A 60 47.68 -74.36 -46.28
N ALA A 61 47.58 -73.07 -45.95
CA ALA A 61 46.35 -72.54 -45.37
C ALA A 61 45.26 -72.49 -46.45
N MET A 62 44.16 -73.23 -46.25
CA MET A 62 43.10 -73.34 -47.24
C MET A 62 42.06 -72.24 -47.03
N CYS A 63 42.13 -71.20 -47.86
CA CYS A 63 41.00 -70.29 -48.06
C CYS A 63 39.89 -71.06 -48.80
N GLU A 64 38.79 -71.38 -48.11
CA GLU A 64 37.66 -72.11 -48.70
C GLU A 64 36.86 -71.24 -49.71
N ASP A 65 36.99 -69.91 -49.59
CA ASP A 65 36.47 -68.94 -50.55
C ASP A 65 37.58 -68.40 -51.46
N GLY A 66 37.23 -68.05 -52.70
CA GLY A 66 38.10 -67.24 -53.57
C GLY A 66 38.38 -65.84 -52.97
N PRO A 67 39.47 -65.17 -53.41
CA PRO A 67 39.82 -63.85 -52.88
C PRO A 67 38.69 -62.85 -53.11
N GLN A 68 38.27 -62.15 -52.05
CA GLN A 68 37.18 -61.19 -52.09
C GLN A 68 37.57 -59.93 -52.87
N PHE A 69 38.84 -59.55 -52.81
CA PHE A 69 39.39 -58.40 -53.52
C PHE A 69 40.83 -58.64 -53.97
N TYR A 70 41.20 -58.02 -55.09
CA TYR A 70 42.57 -57.86 -55.56
C TYR A 70 42.94 -56.38 -55.44
N VAL A 71 44.06 -56.07 -54.79
CA VAL A 71 44.51 -54.70 -54.55
C VAL A 71 45.87 -54.49 -55.21
N MET A 72 45.95 -53.44 -56.04
CA MET A 72 47.20 -52.91 -56.59
C MET A 72 47.59 -51.68 -55.76
N ASP A 73 48.61 -51.82 -54.91
CA ASP A 73 49.14 -50.71 -54.11
C ASP A 73 50.61 -50.95 -53.74
N ASN A 74 51.29 -49.91 -53.25
CA ASN A 74 52.73 -49.92 -52.99
C ASN A 74 53.02 -50.33 -51.52
N LEU A 75 53.70 -51.46 -51.33
CA LEU A 75 53.50 -52.34 -50.17
C LEU A 75 54.55 -52.27 -49.04
N GLU A 76 54.99 -51.07 -48.65
CA GLU A 76 55.91 -50.92 -47.50
C GLU A 76 55.27 -51.31 -46.15
N GLU A 77 53.99 -51.00 -45.90
CA GLU A 77 53.35 -51.23 -44.60
C GLU A 77 53.06 -52.70 -44.26
N PHE A 78 52.98 -53.58 -45.26
CA PHE A 78 52.68 -55.01 -45.08
C PHE A 78 53.91 -55.92 -45.27
N GLY A 79 55.00 -55.38 -45.83
CA GLY A 79 56.24 -56.12 -46.08
C GLY A 79 56.13 -57.16 -47.19
N PHE A 80 55.35 -56.88 -48.23
CA PHE A 80 55.22 -57.71 -49.43
C PHE A 80 56.17 -57.27 -50.54
N SER A 81 56.47 -58.20 -51.45
CA SER A 81 57.52 -58.02 -52.47
C SER A 81 57.00 -57.66 -53.85
N GLN A 82 55.70 -57.86 -54.12
CA GLN A 82 55.04 -57.56 -55.38
C GLN A 82 53.92 -56.53 -55.16
N GLY A 83 53.65 -55.67 -56.14
CA GLY A 83 52.63 -54.61 -56.04
C GLY A 83 51.16 -55.08 -56.17
N ILE A 84 50.89 -56.38 -55.96
CA ILE A 84 49.54 -56.96 -56.02
C ILE A 84 49.37 -57.93 -54.84
N TYR A 85 48.30 -57.75 -54.07
CA TYR A 85 47.93 -58.65 -52.99
C TYR A 85 46.43 -58.94 -52.98
N ARG A 86 46.07 -60.08 -52.36
CA ARG A 86 44.69 -60.57 -52.26
C ARG A 86 44.15 -60.42 -50.86
N ILE A 87 42.88 -60.07 -50.73
CA ILE A 87 42.17 -59.95 -49.45
C ILE A 87 41.16 -61.08 -49.29
N TYR A 88 41.17 -61.72 -48.12
CA TYR A 88 40.25 -62.78 -47.72
C TYR A 88 39.52 -62.43 -46.42
N THR A 89 38.31 -62.97 -46.25
CA THR A 89 37.49 -62.86 -45.04
C THR A 89 37.41 -64.16 -44.24
N HIS A 90 37.79 -65.29 -44.85
CA HIS A 90 37.78 -66.63 -44.27
C HIS A 90 39.11 -67.34 -44.57
N LEU A 91 39.57 -68.18 -43.63
CA LEU A 91 40.82 -68.90 -43.69
C LEU A 91 40.73 -70.18 -42.84
N ASN A 92 40.85 -71.37 -43.43
CA ASN A 92 40.98 -72.62 -42.68
C ASN A 92 42.47 -72.96 -42.51
N ARG A 93 42.90 -73.14 -41.25
CA ARG A 93 44.28 -73.52 -40.92
C ARG A 93 44.30 -74.42 -39.69
N LYS A 94 45.01 -75.55 -39.77
CA LYS A 94 45.17 -76.53 -38.69
C LYS A 94 43.84 -76.96 -38.06
N GLY A 95 42.82 -77.16 -38.90
CA GLY A 95 41.46 -77.56 -38.50
C GLY A 95 40.62 -76.46 -37.84
N VAL A 96 41.10 -75.21 -37.80
CA VAL A 96 40.36 -74.06 -37.26
C VAL A 96 39.97 -73.12 -38.41
N VAL A 97 38.67 -72.86 -38.53
CA VAL A 97 38.14 -71.86 -39.47
C VAL A 97 38.18 -70.48 -38.81
N TRP A 98 39.13 -69.65 -39.25
CA TRP A 98 39.26 -68.26 -38.86
C TRP A 98 38.43 -67.37 -39.80
N LYS A 99 37.68 -66.42 -39.23
CA LYS A 99 36.79 -65.53 -40.00
C LYS A 99 36.78 -64.10 -39.51
N GLN A 100 36.48 -63.19 -40.43
CA GLN A 100 36.19 -61.79 -40.13
C GLN A 100 35.15 -61.68 -38.99
N GLY A 101 35.40 -60.77 -38.05
CA GLY A 101 34.57 -60.57 -36.86
C GLY A 101 34.91 -61.47 -35.67
N MET A 102 35.78 -62.47 -35.81
CA MET A 102 36.28 -63.24 -34.67
C MET A 102 37.09 -62.37 -33.71
N ARG A 103 36.85 -62.57 -32.41
CA ARG A 103 37.51 -61.87 -31.31
C ARG A 103 38.63 -62.73 -30.77
N ILE A 104 39.84 -62.19 -30.67
CA ILE A 104 41.04 -62.92 -30.25
C ILE A 104 41.81 -62.17 -29.18
N ARG A 105 42.57 -62.93 -28.37
CA ARG A 105 43.53 -62.45 -27.38
C ARG A 105 44.90 -63.05 -27.67
N PHE A 106 45.94 -62.21 -27.73
CA PHE A 106 47.33 -62.69 -27.70
C PHE A 106 47.93 -62.50 -26.30
N LEU A 107 48.24 -63.61 -25.64
CA LEU A 107 48.89 -63.64 -24.33
C LEU A 107 50.32 -63.09 -24.42
N LYS A 108 50.64 -62.10 -23.57
CA LYS A 108 51.91 -61.35 -23.53
C LYS A 108 52.18 -60.44 -24.75
N GLY A 109 51.20 -60.24 -25.62
CA GLY A 109 51.21 -59.25 -26.71
C GLY A 109 51.57 -59.80 -28.09
N ILE A 110 51.51 -58.91 -29.09
CA ILE A 110 51.91 -59.16 -30.48
C ILE A 110 53.44 -59.01 -30.60
N PRO A 111 54.12 -59.69 -31.55
CA PRO A 111 55.50 -59.38 -31.93
C PRO A 111 55.81 -57.86 -31.96
N GLY A 112 56.89 -57.46 -31.29
CA GLY A 112 57.27 -56.05 -31.12
C GLY A 112 56.68 -55.37 -29.88
N GLN A 113 55.54 -55.82 -29.33
CA GLN A 113 54.95 -55.32 -28.09
C GLN A 113 55.04 -56.35 -26.96
N LYS A 114 56.05 -56.22 -26.09
CA LYS A 114 56.15 -57.02 -24.86
C LYS A 114 55.42 -56.33 -23.69
N ASN A 115 54.87 -57.15 -22.79
CA ASN A 115 54.37 -56.83 -21.42
C ASN A 115 52.86 -56.55 -21.23
N LYS A 116 52.00 -56.62 -22.25
CA LYS A 116 50.53 -56.60 -22.07
C LYS A 116 49.85 -57.52 -23.08
N ASP A 117 48.72 -58.13 -22.68
CA ASP A 117 47.88 -58.90 -23.60
C ASP A 117 47.23 -57.99 -24.63
N PHE A 118 47.24 -58.42 -25.90
CA PHE A 118 46.49 -57.75 -26.96
C PHE A 118 45.10 -58.36 -27.06
N TYR A 119 44.10 -57.51 -27.30
CA TYR A 119 42.72 -57.91 -27.58
C TYR A 119 42.29 -57.25 -28.88
N GLY A 120 41.78 -58.03 -29.83
CA GLY A 120 41.35 -57.47 -31.12
C GLY A 120 40.31 -58.31 -31.84
N THR A 121 39.77 -57.72 -32.90
CA THR A 121 38.85 -58.38 -33.83
C THR A 121 39.57 -58.58 -35.15
N ILE A 122 39.54 -59.81 -35.69
CA ILE A 122 40.04 -60.11 -37.03
C ILE A 122 39.16 -59.37 -38.04
N GLU A 123 39.77 -58.58 -38.91
CA GLU A 123 39.07 -57.84 -39.98
C GLU A 123 39.29 -58.52 -41.33
N TYR A 124 40.54 -58.83 -41.68
CA TYR A 124 40.89 -59.41 -42.99
C TYR A 124 42.14 -60.29 -42.91
N PHE A 125 42.38 -61.08 -43.95
CA PHE A 125 43.65 -61.77 -44.21
C PHE A 125 44.19 -61.31 -45.57
N THR A 126 45.52 -61.24 -45.72
CA THR A 126 46.17 -60.76 -46.95
C THR A 126 47.29 -61.70 -47.40
N SER A 127 47.35 -62.04 -48.69
CA SER A 127 48.46 -62.84 -49.28
C SER A 127 49.13 -62.09 -50.43
N ASP A 128 50.45 -62.21 -50.53
CA ASP A 128 51.29 -61.69 -51.64
C ASP A 128 50.99 -62.44 -52.96
N GLY A 129 51.02 -61.73 -54.09
CA GLY A 129 51.10 -62.30 -55.43
C GLY A 129 49.83 -62.84 -56.11
N LEU A 130 50.03 -63.36 -57.32
CA LEU A 130 48.98 -63.92 -58.21
C LEU A 130 49.06 -65.45 -58.40
N SER A 131 50.07 -66.16 -57.87
CA SER A 131 50.09 -67.64 -57.86
C SER A 131 49.23 -68.20 -56.72
N GLU A 132 48.95 -69.50 -56.70
CA GLU A 132 48.18 -70.13 -55.61
C GLU A 132 49.02 -70.45 -54.36
N ASP A 133 50.31 -70.08 -54.35
CA ASP A 133 51.27 -70.35 -53.28
C ASP A 133 50.99 -69.47 -52.03
N LYS A 134 50.15 -69.96 -51.11
CA LYS A 134 49.59 -69.18 -49.97
C LYS A 134 50.58 -68.88 -48.83
N GLY A 135 51.86 -69.17 -49.00
CA GLY A 135 52.89 -69.14 -47.93
C GLY A 135 53.09 -67.78 -47.24
N ASN A 136 52.84 -66.66 -47.93
CA ASN A 136 53.03 -65.30 -47.40
C ASN A 136 51.74 -64.63 -46.89
N THR A 137 50.90 -65.38 -46.17
CA THR A 137 49.66 -64.80 -45.60
C THR A 137 49.93 -63.97 -44.31
N ARG A 138 49.19 -62.87 -44.13
CA ARG A 138 49.14 -62.02 -42.94
C ARG A 138 47.71 -61.85 -42.44
N VAL A 139 47.55 -61.53 -41.16
CA VAL A 139 46.26 -61.30 -40.48
C VAL A 139 46.15 -59.83 -40.10
N ILE A 140 45.00 -59.21 -40.38
CA ILE A 140 44.71 -57.82 -40.01
C ILE A 140 43.70 -57.82 -38.87
N CYS A 141 44.12 -57.25 -37.74
CA CYS A 141 43.36 -57.22 -36.50
C CYS A 141 43.16 -55.79 -36.00
N ARG A 142 41.90 -55.37 -35.81
CA ARG A 142 41.58 -54.12 -35.12
C ARG A 142 41.73 -54.28 -33.60
N PRO A 143 42.55 -53.45 -32.93
CA PRO A 143 42.60 -53.44 -31.47
C PRO A 143 41.24 -53.10 -30.85
N MET A 144 40.94 -53.66 -29.69
CA MET A 144 39.65 -53.48 -28.99
C MET A 144 39.31 -52.01 -28.68
N GLU A 145 40.32 -51.15 -28.54
CA GLU A 145 40.20 -49.70 -28.30
C GLU A 145 39.71 -48.92 -29.52
N ILE A 146 39.89 -49.46 -30.73
CA ILE A 146 39.64 -48.75 -31.98
C ILE A 146 38.20 -48.99 -32.43
N ALA A 147 37.46 -47.91 -32.70
CA ALA A 147 36.10 -47.99 -33.23
C ALA A 147 36.11 -48.60 -34.65
N LYS A 148 35.04 -49.32 -35.04
CA LYS A 148 34.94 -49.95 -36.37
C LYS A 148 35.27 -49.02 -37.56
N PRO A 149 34.82 -47.74 -37.62
CA PRO A 149 35.18 -46.84 -38.74
C PRO A 149 36.63 -46.33 -38.71
N GLU A 150 37.36 -46.50 -37.61
CA GLU A 150 38.81 -46.19 -37.50
C GLU A 150 39.70 -47.43 -37.73
N GLY A 151 39.08 -48.58 -38.01
CA GLY A 151 39.74 -49.82 -38.38
C GLY A 151 40.24 -49.83 -39.81
N SER A 152 40.53 -51.04 -40.29
CA SER A 152 40.85 -51.27 -41.70
C SER A 152 39.58 -51.30 -42.56
N ARG A 153 39.67 -50.76 -43.77
CA ARG A 153 38.54 -50.68 -44.72
C ARG A 153 38.99 -50.90 -46.15
N VAL A 154 38.18 -51.63 -46.90
CA VAL A 154 38.25 -51.73 -48.36
C VAL A 154 37.39 -50.60 -48.94
N LEU A 155 37.94 -49.81 -49.86
CA LEU A 155 37.23 -48.82 -50.67
C LEU A 155 37.21 -49.31 -52.12
N VAL A 156 36.07 -49.10 -52.80
CA VAL A 156 35.90 -49.47 -54.21
C VAL A 156 35.40 -48.23 -54.94
N GLU A 157 36.25 -47.62 -55.76
CA GLU A 157 35.97 -46.42 -56.55
C GLU A 157 36.35 -46.69 -58.00
N ASP A 158 35.41 -46.51 -58.93
CA ASP A 158 35.59 -46.63 -60.38
C ASP A 158 36.44 -47.85 -60.83
N GLU A 159 35.97 -49.05 -60.48
CA GLU A 159 36.61 -50.36 -60.73
C GLU A 159 37.98 -50.58 -60.07
N THR A 160 38.47 -49.61 -59.28
CA THR A 160 39.73 -49.71 -58.53
C THR A 160 39.44 -50.07 -57.07
N VAL A 161 40.17 -51.05 -56.52
CA VAL A 161 40.06 -51.41 -55.10
C VAL A 161 41.26 -50.87 -54.33
N LEU A 162 40.99 -50.05 -53.32
CA LEU A 162 41.96 -49.52 -52.38
C LEU A 162 41.74 -50.15 -51.00
N PHE A 163 42.81 -50.32 -50.23
CA PHE A 163 42.72 -50.83 -48.87
C PHE A 163 43.45 -49.90 -47.90
N GLU A 164 42.71 -49.33 -46.96
CA GLU A 164 43.29 -48.54 -45.89
C GLU A 164 43.42 -49.41 -44.63
N LEU A 165 44.62 -49.50 -44.07
CA LEU A 165 44.88 -50.21 -42.81
C LEU A 165 44.26 -49.49 -41.59
N GLY A 166 44.10 -48.16 -41.66
CA GLY A 166 43.60 -47.33 -40.57
C GLY A 166 44.45 -47.48 -39.30
N LYS A 167 43.80 -47.68 -38.14
CA LYS A 167 44.50 -47.98 -36.87
C LYS A 167 44.61 -49.49 -36.56
N SER A 168 44.25 -50.36 -37.50
CA SER A 168 44.40 -51.81 -37.34
C SER A 168 45.86 -52.26 -37.41
N LYS A 169 46.13 -53.51 -37.00
CA LYS A 169 47.49 -54.07 -36.92
C LYS A 169 47.64 -55.31 -37.79
N VAL A 170 48.73 -55.35 -38.55
CA VAL A 170 49.16 -56.52 -39.33
C VAL A 170 49.94 -57.47 -38.42
N ILE A 171 49.63 -58.76 -38.49
CA ILE A 171 50.22 -59.83 -37.67
C ILE A 171 50.61 -60.99 -38.61
N PRO A 172 51.81 -61.60 -38.49
CA PRO A 172 52.16 -62.77 -39.29
C PRO A 172 51.28 -63.98 -38.94
N ILE A 173 50.80 -64.71 -39.94
CA ILE A 173 49.84 -65.83 -39.79
C ILE A 173 50.24 -66.88 -38.74
N ASP A 174 51.55 -67.18 -38.64
CA ASP A 174 52.10 -68.17 -37.70
C ASP A 174 51.77 -67.87 -36.22
N HIS A 175 51.41 -66.64 -35.89
CA HIS A 175 51.04 -66.26 -34.52
C HIS A 175 49.66 -66.78 -34.12
N LEU A 176 48.76 -67.06 -35.08
CA LEU A 176 47.50 -67.76 -34.84
C LEU A 176 47.73 -69.20 -34.37
N ASP A 177 48.78 -69.85 -34.86
CA ASP A 177 49.13 -71.24 -34.54
C ASP A 177 49.75 -71.40 -33.12
N THR A 178 50.06 -70.30 -32.44
CA THR A 178 50.67 -70.35 -31.11
C THR A 178 49.63 -70.53 -30.01
N GLU A 179 49.95 -71.29 -28.96
CA GLU A 179 49.15 -71.40 -27.71
C GLU A 179 48.90 -70.05 -27.00
N LYS A 180 49.50 -68.97 -27.50
CA LYS A 180 49.28 -67.60 -27.01
C LYS A 180 48.06 -66.94 -27.65
N CYS A 181 47.60 -67.41 -28.81
CA CYS A 181 46.38 -66.94 -29.45
C CYS A 181 45.17 -67.70 -28.88
N VAL A 182 44.20 -66.96 -28.33
CA VAL A 182 42.97 -67.53 -27.77
C VAL A 182 41.76 -66.85 -28.39
N ILE A 183 40.88 -67.63 -29.01
CA ILE A 183 39.57 -67.17 -29.49
C ILE A 183 38.70 -66.86 -28.27
N LEU A 184 38.09 -65.67 -28.25
CA LEU A 184 37.25 -65.22 -27.13
C LEU A 184 35.77 -65.38 -27.45
N GLU A 185 35.05 -66.07 -26.56
CA GLU A 185 33.58 -66.01 -26.53
C GLU A 185 33.09 -64.59 -26.25
N GLU A 186 31.86 -64.30 -26.67
CA GLU A 186 31.20 -63.02 -26.42
C GLU A 186 31.14 -62.65 -24.94
N LYS A 187 30.93 -63.62 -24.05
CA LYS A 187 30.86 -63.41 -22.59
C LYS A 187 32.17 -62.83 -22.04
N ASP A 188 33.31 -63.36 -22.49
CA ASP A 188 34.63 -62.90 -22.05
C ASP A 188 35.02 -61.57 -22.69
N TRP A 189 34.67 -61.38 -23.97
CA TRP A 189 34.84 -60.08 -24.62
C TRP A 189 34.04 -58.98 -23.91
N MET A 190 32.78 -59.25 -23.57
CA MET A 190 31.92 -58.34 -22.80
C MET A 190 32.49 -58.07 -21.40
N ARG A 191 33.02 -59.09 -20.72
CA ARG A 191 33.69 -58.94 -19.40
C ARG A 191 34.93 -58.04 -19.47
N VAL A 192 35.79 -58.21 -20.48
CA VAL A 192 36.97 -57.37 -20.69
C VAL A 192 36.58 -55.94 -21.08
N SER A 193 35.56 -55.79 -21.93
CA SER A 193 34.99 -54.49 -22.33
C SER A 193 34.47 -53.72 -21.12
N LEU A 194 33.63 -54.37 -20.30
CA LEU A 194 33.04 -53.77 -19.10
C LEU A 194 34.13 -53.37 -18.08
N ASN A 195 35.13 -54.24 -17.88
CA ASN A 195 36.24 -53.96 -16.97
C ASN A 195 37.12 -52.79 -17.42
N ARG A 196 37.30 -52.58 -18.74
CA ARG A 196 38.00 -51.40 -19.27
C ARG A 196 37.18 -50.13 -19.09
N HIS A 197 35.89 -50.18 -19.44
CA HIS A 197 34.99 -49.03 -19.28
C HIS A 197 34.92 -48.54 -17.83
N LEU A 198 35.05 -49.44 -16.84
CA LEU A 198 35.11 -49.08 -15.41
C LEU A 198 36.33 -48.23 -15.00
N VAL A 199 37.40 -48.19 -15.79
CA VAL A 199 38.63 -47.39 -15.52
C VAL A 199 38.73 -46.13 -16.39
N GLU A 200 37.82 -45.97 -17.34
CA GLU A 200 37.69 -44.76 -18.15
C GLU A 200 37.13 -43.58 -17.34
N PRO A 201 37.38 -42.33 -17.77
CA PRO A 201 36.88 -41.15 -17.08
C PRO A 201 35.34 -41.16 -17.11
N GLY A 202 34.72 -40.89 -15.96
CA GLY A 202 33.27 -41.00 -15.76
C GLY A 202 32.63 -39.80 -15.08
N ASP A 203 33.37 -39.06 -14.24
CA ASP A 203 32.90 -37.79 -13.68
C ASP A 203 34.07 -36.82 -13.40
N ILE A 204 33.75 -35.53 -13.34
CA ILE A 204 34.65 -34.46 -12.89
C ILE A 204 34.22 -34.09 -11.47
N ASP A 205 34.96 -34.50 -10.46
CA ASP A 205 34.63 -34.21 -9.06
C ASP A 205 35.23 -32.86 -8.66
N ILE A 206 34.36 -31.86 -8.49
CA ILE A 206 34.72 -30.47 -8.15
C ILE A 206 34.65 -30.34 -6.63
N LEU A 207 35.76 -29.96 -6.01
CA LEU A 207 35.90 -30.05 -4.56
C LEU A 207 35.33 -28.82 -3.86
N ASP A 208 34.47 -29.08 -2.88
CA ASP A 208 33.94 -28.06 -1.97
C ASP A 208 34.97 -27.65 -0.91
N ILE A 209 34.65 -26.62 -0.13
CA ILE A 209 35.55 -26.11 0.91
C ILE A 209 35.90 -27.20 1.93
N LYS A 210 34.94 -28.04 2.34
CA LYS A 210 35.16 -29.10 3.34
C LYS A 210 36.15 -30.16 2.87
N ALA A 211 36.03 -30.60 1.61
CA ALA A 211 36.96 -31.54 1.01
C ALA A 211 38.37 -30.94 0.93
N ILE A 212 38.49 -29.66 0.64
CA ILE A 212 39.77 -28.93 0.54
C ILE A 212 40.41 -28.67 1.91
N GLU A 213 39.63 -28.30 2.93
CA GLU A 213 40.07 -28.20 4.32
C GLU A 213 40.59 -29.55 4.84
N SER A 214 39.92 -30.66 4.50
CA SER A 214 40.37 -32.02 4.87
C SER A 214 41.73 -32.42 4.28
N LEU A 215 42.18 -31.72 3.23
CA LEU A 215 43.47 -31.90 2.58
C LEU A 215 44.53 -30.90 3.07
N GLY A 216 44.19 -29.99 4.00
CA GLY A 216 45.08 -28.95 4.51
C GLY A 216 45.37 -27.82 3.50
N LEU A 217 44.45 -27.59 2.57
CA LEU A 217 44.57 -26.61 1.49
C LEU A 217 43.54 -25.47 1.67
N SER A 218 43.75 -24.35 0.98
CA SER A 218 42.83 -23.21 0.97
C SER A 218 42.20 -23.02 -0.41
N GLY A 219 40.87 -23.01 -0.49
CA GLY A 219 40.11 -22.86 -1.73
C GLY A 219 38.84 -23.72 -1.73
N GLY A 220 38.38 -24.11 -2.91
CA GLY A 220 37.11 -24.83 -3.10
C GLY A 220 36.04 -23.95 -3.74
N VAL A 221 34.85 -24.51 -3.98
CA VAL A 221 33.72 -23.79 -4.60
C VAL A 221 32.53 -23.69 -3.65
N GLU A 222 31.89 -22.52 -3.67
CA GLU A 222 30.60 -22.24 -3.04
C GLU A 222 29.57 -21.93 -4.15
N ASN A 223 28.34 -22.41 -3.99
CA ASN A 223 27.28 -22.16 -4.97
C ASN A 223 26.69 -20.73 -4.85
N ILE A 224 27.03 -19.99 -3.79
CA ILE A 224 26.53 -18.64 -3.51
C ILE A 224 27.72 -17.75 -3.16
N VAL A 225 27.81 -16.60 -3.84
CA VAL A 225 28.93 -15.64 -3.80
C VAL A 225 28.36 -14.24 -3.53
N THR A 226 29.18 -13.32 -3.02
CA THR A 226 28.81 -11.89 -2.93
C THR A 226 29.65 -11.07 -3.91
N ALA A 227 29.02 -10.14 -4.65
CA ALA A 227 29.67 -9.33 -5.67
C ALA A 227 30.87 -8.55 -5.12
N GLY A 228 31.97 -8.52 -5.88
CA GLY A 228 33.22 -7.82 -5.53
C GLY A 228 34.06 -8.50 -4.43
N ILE A 229 33.46 -9.32 -3.57
CA ILE A 229 34.19 -10.26 -2.73
C ILE A 229 34.70 -11.38 -3.64
N GLN A 230 35.99 -11.69 -3.60
CA GLN A 230 36.54 -12.82 -4.35
C GLN A 230 36.30 -14.13 -3.57
N PRO A 231 35.34 -14.98 -3.98
CA PRO A 231 35.02 -16.20 -3.22
C PRO A 231 36.06 -17.29 -3.42
N PHE A 232 36.66 -17.33 -4.62
CA PHE A 232 37.51 -18.42 -5.08
C PHE A 232 38.89 -17.85 -5.38
N HIS A 233 39.90 -18.28 -4.61
CA HIS A 233 41.30 -18.03 -4.94
C HIS A 233 41.83 -19.11 -5.88
N THR A 234 41.44 -20.37 -5.64
CA THR A 234 41.73 -21.51 -6.51
C THR A 234 40.60 -22.54 -6.43
N ILE A 235 40.13 -23.00 -7.59
CA ILE A 235 39.20 -24.13 -7.71
C ILE A 235 40.01 -25.40 -7.96
N TYR A 236 39.62 -26.48 -7.30
CA TYR A 236 40.22 -27.80 -7.44
C TYR A 236 39.21 -28.78 -8.02
N ALA A 237 39.65 -29.58 -8.99
CA ALA A 237 38.87 -30.70 -9.53
C ALA A 237 39.75 -31.95 -9.66
N VAL A 238 39.13 -33.13 -9.56
CA VAL A 238 39.78 -34.43 -9.82
C VAL A 238 38.91 -35.26 -10.76
N ILE A 239 39.55 -36.08 -11.61
CA ILE A 239 38.82 -36.91 -12.58
C ILE A 239 38.57 -38.30 -11.99
N ARG A 240 37.30 -38.70 -11.94
CA ARG A 240 36.83 -39.95 -11.35
C ARG A 240 36.60 -41.01 -12.44
N PRO A 241 36.94 -42.29 -12.19
CA PRO A 241 36.64 -43.36 -13.12
C PRO A 241 35.17 -43.80 -13.06
N ASN A 242 34.63 -44.41 -14.12
CA ASN A 242 33.24 -44.92 -14.14
C ASN A 242 32.90 -45.92 -13.00
N SER A 243 33.90 -46.63 -12.46
CA SER A 243 33.75 -47.46 -11.26
C SER A 243 33.35 -46.68 -10.01
N PHE A 244 33.78 -45.42 -9.88
CA PHE A 244 33.41 -44.55 -8.75
C PHE A 244 31.91 -44.23 -8.74
N LEU A 245 31.30 -44.02 -9.91
CA LEU A 245 29.86 -43.74 -10.06
C LEU A 245 28.95 -44.90 -9.64
N LYS A 246 29.46 -46.12 -9.61
CA LYS A 246 28.73 -47.28 -9.05
C LYS A 246 28.83 -47.28 -7.52
N LEU A 247 30.03 -47.08 -6.97
CA LEU A 247 30.29 -47.06 -5.53
C LEU A 247 29.63 -45.87 -4.81
N SER A 248 29.49 -44.72 -5.45
CA SER A 248 28.93 -43.50 -4.85
C SER A 248 27.41 -43.57 -4.63
N LYS A 249 26.69 -44.46 -5.32
CA LYS A 249 25.26 -44.70 -5.09
C LYS A 249 24.97 -45.54 -3.84
N GLU A 250 25.97 -46.25 -3.32
CA GLU A 250 25.80 -47.22 -2.22
C GLU A 250 26.28 -46.69 -0.86
N ARG A 251 27.07 -45.61 -0.83
CA ARG A 251 27.59 -45.02 0.41
C ARG A 251 26.74 -43.85 0.90
N LYS A 252 26.31 -43.92 2.17
CA LYS A 252 25.55 -42.85 2.85
C LYS A 252 26.43 -41.78 3.50
N ASP A 253 27.68 -42.10 3.84
CA ASP A 253 28.61 -41.17 4.46
C ASP A 253 29.36 -40.34 3.40
N ARG A 254 29.17 -39.02 3.42
CA ARG A 254 29.77 -38.08 2.47
C ARG A 254 30.97 -37.28 3.02
N ASP A 255 31.33 -37.48 4.28
CA ASP A 255 32.21 -36.56 5.02
C ASP A 255 33.73 -36.83 4.88
N SER A 256 34.15 -37.73 3.97
CA SER A 256 35.58 -38.00 3.71
C SER A 256 35.89 -38.13 2.22
N PHE A 257 36.83 -37.31 1.72
CA PHE A 257 37.30 -37.34 0.33
C PHE A 257 38.02 -38.65 -0.01
N ASP A 258 37.53 -39.41 -1.00
CA ASP A 258 38.13 -40.67 -1.43
C ASP A 258 39.35 -40.44 -2.35
N GLN A 259 40.56 -40.69 -1.83
CA GLN A 259 41.82 -40.57 -2.57
C GLN A 259 42.14 -41.78 -3.48
N LYS A 260 41.41 -42.90 -3.36
CA LYS A 260 41.73 -44.16 -4.07
C LYS A 260 41.24 -44.15 -5.52
N ASN A 261 40.10 -43.51 -5.77
CA ASN A 261 39.42 -43.49 -7.07
C ASN A 261 39.69 -42.19 -7.84
N ILE A 262 40.96 -41.90 -8.14
CA ILE A 262 41.38 -40.73 -8.94
C ILE A 262 42.17 -41.22 -10.15
N ILE A 263 41.83 -40.72 -11.34
CA ILE A 263 42.57 -40.98 -12.58
C ILE A 263 43.86 -40.15 -12.59
N ARG A 264 45.00 -40.84 -12.76
CA ARG A 264 46.35 -40.27 -12.76
C ARG A 264 46.95 -40.38 -14.16
N ARG A 265 46.39 -39.62 -15.11
CA ARG A 265 46.84 -39.57 -16.49
C ARG A 265 46.86 -38.11 -16.96
N PRO A 266 47.79 -37.71 -17.84
CA PRO A 266 47.92 -36.34 -18.30
C PRO A 266 46.78 -35.96 -19.26
N LEU A 267 45.66 -35.51 -18.70
CA LEU A 267 44.54 -34.90 -19.44
C LEU A 267 44.63 -33.37 -19.37
N GLU A 268 44.15 -32.70 -20.41
CA GLU A 268 43.95 -31.25 -20.41
C GLU A 268 42.54 -30.94 -19.91
N VAL A 269 42.41 -30.05 -18.92
CA VAL A 269 41.10 -29.63 -18.39
C VAL A 269 40.94 -28.12 -18.52
N LYS A 270 39.87 -27.71 -19.17
CA LYS A 270 39.47 -26.31 -19.38
C LYS A 270 38.28 -25.97 -18.49
N LEU A 271 38.38 -24.86 -17.76
CA LEU A 271 37.27 -24.17 -17.11
C LEU A 271 36.85 -22.97 -17.97
N GLU A 272 35.56 -22.86 -18.27
CA GLU A 272 34.96 -21.73 -18.97
C GLU A 272 33.83 -21.13 -18.13
N ILE A 273 33.92 -19.84 -17.82
CA ILE A 273 32.97 -19.12 -16.97
C ILE A 273 32.08 -18.24 -17.87
N LYS A 274 30.75 -18.39 -17.74
CA LYS A 274 29.73 -17.66 -18.49
C LYS A 274 28.70 -17.03 -17.55
N ARG A 275 28.13 -15.89 -17.93
CA ARG A 275 26.97 -15.31 -17.24
C ARG A 275 25.67 -15.81 -17.88
N LEU A 276 24.70 -16.22 -17.07
CA LEU A 276 23.39 -16.69 -17.52
C LEU A 276 22.40 -15.51 -17.58
N ASN A 277 22.13 -15.03 -18.79
CA ASN A 277 21.19 -13.92 -19.03
C ASN A 277 19.73 -14.37 -18.83
N LEU A 278 19.18 -14.09 -17.64
CA LEU A 278 17.77 -14.35 -17.32
C LEU A 278 16.88 -13.20 -17.80
N SER A 279 16.14 -13.46 -18.88
CA SER A 279 15.01 -12.69 -19.42
C SER A 279 15.29 -11.34 -20.11
N ARG A 280 14.47 -11.04 -21.12
CA ARG A 280 14.57 -9.87 -22.02
C ARG A 280 13.83 -8.61 -21.50
N HIS A 281 13.78 -8.38 -20.18
CA HIS A 281 12.98 -7.29 -19.58
C HIS A 281 13.76 -6.29 -18.71
N CYS A 282 15.04 -6.10 -19.03
CA CYS A 282 15.85 -4.95 -18.60
C CYS A 282 16.33 -4.16 -19.82
N SER A 283 15.38 -3.57 -20.56
CA SER A 283 15.66 -2.67 -21.68
C SER A 283 15.33 -1.22 -21.32
N MET A 284 16.21 -0.61 -20.53
CA MET A 284 16.63 0.80 -20.68
C MET A 284 18.03 0.90 -20.09
N ASP A 285 18.93 1.53 -20.84
CA ASP A 285 20.27 1.97 -20.42
C ASP A 285 21.27 0.90 -19.96
N GLU A 286 21.70 0.02 -20.87
CA GLU A 286 23.07 -0.55 -20.79
C GLU A 286 23.60 -1.01 -22.18
N LYS A 287 24.14 -0.05 -22.94
CA LYS A 287 25.02 -0.30 -24.10
C LYS A 287 26.42 0.33 -23.89
N ASN A 288 26.98 0.06 -22.72
CA ASN A 288 28.42 0.14 -22.44
C ASN A 288 28.83 -1.31 -22.10
N GLY A 289 29.82 -1.97 -22.69
CA GLY A 289 30.92 -1.54 -23.55
C GLY A 289 32.16 -2.37 -23.16
N ASN A 290 32.55 -3.35 -23.99
CA ASN A 290 33.77 -4.17 -23.86
C ASN A 290 33.94 -5.17 -22.67
N ASP A 291 32.89 -5.58 -21.96
CA ASP A 291 33.02 -6.75 -21.05
C ASP A 291 33.03 -8.08 -21.84
N PRO A 292 33.96 -9.03 -21.56
CA PRO A 292 34.05 -10.29 -22.28
C PRO A 292 32.87 -11.22 -21.94
N GLU A 293 32.28 -11.88 -22.95
CA GLU A 293 31.09 -12.73 -22.76
C GLU A 293 31.39 -14.06 -22.02
N SER A 294 32.64 -14.51 -22.04
CA SER A 294 33.13 -15.64 -21.26
C SER A 294 34.62 -15.52 -20.93
N VAL A 295 35.08 -16.24 -19.91
CA VAL A 295 36.51 -16.34 -19.54
C VAL A 295 36.93 -17.80 -19.48
N CYS A 296 38.07 -18.14 -20.09
CA CYS A 296 38.60 -19.51 -20.17
C CYS A 296 39.94 -19.66 -19.41
N ILE A 297 40.12 -20.78 -18.72
CA ILE A 297 41.30 -21.12 -17.91
C ILE A 297 41.63 -22.59 -18.14
N PHE A 298 42.90 -22.90 -18.35
CA PHE A 298 43.38 -24.27 -18.56
C PHE A 298 44.22 -24.73 -17.35
N SER A 299 44.06 -26.00 -16.96
CA SER A 299 44.92 -26.65 -15.97
C SER A 299 45.39 -28.01 -16.48
N ASN A 300 46.66 -28.28 -16.25
CA ASN A 300 47.26 -29.61 -16.37
C ASN A 300 47.16 -30.36 -15.03
N GLU A 301 47.47 -31.66 -15.05
CA GLU A 301 47.56 -32.49 -13.84
C GLU A 301 48.65 -31.97 -12.89
N LYS A 302 48.33 -31.93 -11.59
CA LYS A 302 49.26 -31.61 -10.50
C LYS A 302 49.21 -32.70 -9.42
N CYS A 303 50.33 -32.84 -8.72
CA CYS A 303 50.41 -33.59 -7.47
C CYS A 303 50.39 -32.61 -6.30
N ILE A 304 49.55 -32.87 -5.30
CA ILE A 304 49.43 -32.05 -4.09
C ILE A 304 49.41 -32.99 -2.88
N ASN A 305 50.21 -32.70 -1.86
CA ASN A 305 50.29 -33.50 -0.63
C ASN A 305 50.44 -35.02 -0.90
N ASN A 306 51.31 -35.38 -1.86
CA ASN A 306 51.56 -36.74 -2.36
C ASN A 306 50.38 -37.46 -3.06
N VAL A 307 49.32 -36.73 -3.42
CA VAL A 307 48.19 -37.27 -4.18
C VAL A 307 48.17 -36.68 -5.60
N HIS A 308 48.19 -37.55 -6.60
CA HIS A 308 48.20 -37.22 -8.04
C HIS A 308 46.77 -37.16 -8.62
N GLY A 309 46.59 -36.46 -9.74
CA GLY A 309 45.30 -36.33 -10.45
C GLY A 309 44.50 -35.05 -10.15
N PHE A 310 45.13 -34.00 -9.60
CA PHE A 310 44.46 -32.72 -9.32
C PHE A 310 44.59 -31.71 -10.45
N TYR A 311 43.52 -30.95 -10.69
CA TYR A 311 43.44 -29.81 -11.60
C TYR A 311 43.12 -28.56 -10.80
N CYS A 312 43.88 -27.48 -11.03
CA CYS A 312 43.91 -26.29 -10.16
C CYS A 312 43.75 -25.02 -10.99
N PHE A 313 42.59 -24.38 -10.89
CA PHE A 313 42.25 -23.16 -11.62
C PHE A 313 42.40 -21.95 -10.69
N SER A 314 43.48 -21.19 -10.86
CA SER A 314 43.69 -19.94 -10.11
C SER A 314 42.83 -18.83 -10.70
N LEU A 315 42.06 -18.15 -9.84
CA LEU A 315 41.10 -17.11 -10.23
C LEU A 315 41.55 -15.69 -9.84
N ASN A 316 42.83 -15.55 -9.48
CA ASN A 316 43.41 -14.28 -9.01
C ASN A 316 43.62 -13.21 -10.09
N ASN A 317 43.26 -13.47 -11.37
CA ASN A 317 43.37 -12.50 -12.46
C ASN A 317 42.38 -11.31 -12.26
N SER A 318 42.86 -10.08 -12.46
CA SER A 318 42.06 -8.85 -12.43
C SER A 318 40.80 -8.90 -13.30
N ASP A 319 40.85 -9.57 -14.45
CA ASP A 319 39.72 -9.64 -15.38
C ASP A 319 38.60 -10.53 -14.84
N ILE A 320 38.98 -11.61 -14.13
CA ILE A 320 38.05 -12.50 -13.44
C ILE A 320 37.43 -11.79 -12.22
N LYS A 321 38.21 -10.98 -11.50
CA LYS A 321 37.70 -10.17 -10.39
C LYS A 321 36.62 -9.18 -10.86
N LYS A 322 36.81 -8.55 -12.03
CA LYS A 322 35.78 -7.72 -12.67
C LYS A 322 34.56 -8.53 -13.11
N PHE A 323 34.73 -9.78 -13.55
CA PHE A 323 33.62 -10.62 -14.00
C PHE A 323 32.60 -10.94 -12.89
N PHE A 324 33.06 -11.03 -11.64
CA PHE A 324 32.23 -11.29 -10.44
C PHE A 324 31.82 -10.02 -9.66
N THR A 325 31.92 -8.81 -10.24
CA THR A 325 31.31 -7.60 -9.64
C THR A 325 29.83 -7.44 -9.94
N ARG A 326 29.29 -8.15 -10.94
CA ARG A 326 27.86 -8.09 -11.28
C ARG A 326 27.09 -9.23 -10.61
N ALA A 327 25.94 -8.92 -10.04
CA ALA A 327 25.02 -9.90 -9.47
C ALA A 327 24.32 -10.71 -10.58
N GLY A 328 23.89 -11.92 -10.25
CA GLY A 328 23.16 -12.82 -11.16
C GLY A 328 23.67 -14.26 -11.12
N LYS A 329 23.19 -15.08 -12.06
CA LYS A 329 23.61 -16.48 -12.19
C LYS A 329 24.78 -16.62 -13.16
N TYR A 330 25.73 -17.45 -12.79
CA TYR A 330 26.94 -17.77 -13.55
C TYR A 330 27.05 -19.29 -13.72
N MET A 331 27.60 -19.71 -14.86
CA MET A 331 27.84 -21.11 -15.20
C MET A 331 29.34 -21.32 -15.34
N LEU A 332 29.88 -22.28 -14.58
CA LEU A 332 31.24 -22.78 -14.71
C LEU A 332 31.19 -24.11 -15.47
N LEU A 333 31.69 -24.14 -16.69
CA LEU A 333 31.78 -25.31 -17.54
C LEU A 333 33.20 -25.88 -17.49
N PHE A 334 33.34 -27.08 -16.92
CA PHE A 334 34.59 -27.85 -16.95
C PHE A 334 34.52 -28.83 -18.12
N SER A 335 35.54 -28.83 -18.99
CA SER A 335 35.67 -29.77 -20.11
C SER A 335 37.03 -30.46 -20.08
N VAL A 336 37.05 -31.77 -20.33
CA VAL A 336 38.24 -32.62 -20.32
C VAL A 336 38.54 -33.10 -21.74
N LYS A 337 39.78 -32.97 -22.20
CA LYS A 337 40.21 -33.39 -23.54
C LYS A 337 41.40 -34.34 -23.53
N GLU A 338 41.44 -35.23 -24.51
CA GLU A 338 42.55 -36.16 -24.76
C GLU A 338 42.90 -36.15 -26.26
N THR A 339 44.06 -35.59 -26.59
CA THR A 339 44.66 -35.47 -27.95
C THR A 339 43.90 -34.65 -29.01
N ALA A 340 42.56 -34.61 -28.98
CA ALA A 340 41.69 -33.70 -29.74
C ALA A 340 40.22 -33.86 -29.29
N SER A 341 39.85 -35.08 -28.88
CA SER A 341 38.48 -35.47 -28.52
C SER A 341 38.08 -34.95 -27.15
N LEU A 342 36.84 -34.47 -27.04
CA LEU A 342 36.18 -34.17 -25.78
C LEU A 342 35.81 -35.48 -25.08
N LEU A 343 36.26 -35.65 -23.82
CA LEU A 343 35.96 -36.84 -23.02
C LEU A 343 34.77 -36.63 -22.09
N LEU A 344 34.75 -35.49 -21.36
CA LEU A 344 33.70 -35.15 -20.40
C LEU A 344 33.47 -33.65 -20.35
N GLU A 345 32.23 -33.30 -19.99
CA GLU A 345 31.86 -31.97 -19.53
C GLU A 345 31.09 -32.04 -18.21
N LYS A 346 31.23 -31.01 -17.38
CA LYS A 346 30.42 -30.81 -16.18
C LYS A 346 30.15 -29.32 -15.98
N THR A 347 28.90 -28.98 -15.74
CA THR A 347 28.46 -27.62 -15.42
C THR A 347 28.22 -27.46 -13.92
N LEU A 348 28.55 -26.28 -13.40
CA LEU A 348 28.24 -25.86 -12.04
C LEU A 348 27.62 -24.46 -12.08
N GLU A 349 26.46 -24.30 -11.44
CA GLU A 349 25.79 -23.00 -11.31
C GLU A 349 26.23 -22.30 -10.03
N VAL A 350 26.66 -21.04 -10.16
CA VAL A 350 27.06 -20.17 -9.05
C VAL A 350 26.18 -18.92 -9.08
N THR A 351 25.57 -18.58 -7.95
CA THR A 351 24.75 -17.37 -7.80
C THR A 351 25.56 -16.27 -7.12
N VAL A 352 25.78 -15.15 -7.82
CA VAL A 352 26.39 -13.94 -7.27
C VAL A 352 25.29 -13.04 -6.74
N LEU A 353 25.24 -12.86 -5.42
CA LEU A 353 24.42 -11.87 -4.72
C LEU A 353 25.07 -10.48 -4.84
N PRO A 354 24.30 -9.39 -4.79
CA PRO A 354 24.86 -8.03 -4.72
C PRO A 354 25.70 -7.82 -3.45
N SER A 355 26.63 -6.86 -3.48
CA SER A 355 27.42 -6.46 -2.30
C SER A 355 26.51 -5.99 -1.17
N ARG A 356 26.91 -6.24 0.08
CA ARG A 356 26.15 -5.82 1.27
C ARG A 356 26.28 -4.32 1.55
N LYS A 357 27.18 -3.63 0.86
CA LYS A 357 27.43 -2.20 1.04
C LYS A 357 26.54 -1.42 0.08
N VAL A 358 25.57 -0.71 0.64
CA VAL A 358 24.72 0.23 -0.11
C VAL A 358 25.57 1.43 -0.54
N CYS A 359 25.51 1.78 -1.81
CA CYS A 359 26.24 2.91 -2.38
C CYS A 359 25.30 4.08 -2.71
N ARG A 360 24.18 3.80 -3.37
CA ARG A 360 23.23 4.81 -3.81
C ARG A 360 21.81 4.27 -3.84
N TRP A 361 20.84 5.15 -3.59
CA TRP A 361 19.44 4.86 -3.85
C TRP A 361 18.95 5.66 -5.05
N MET A 362 18.02 5.09 -5.80
CA MET A 362 17.44 5.68 -7.00
C MET A 362 15.93 5.79 -6.83
N LEU A 363 15.42 7.01 -7.00
CA LEU A 363 14.00 7.33 -6.99
C LEU A 363 13.57 7.73 -8.40
N LYS A 364 12.54 7.07 -8.96
CA LYS A 364 11.98 7.39 -10.28
C LYS A 364 10.45 7.41 -10.21
N CYS A 365 9.81 8.33 -10.94
CA CYS A 365 8.37 8.26 -11.16
C CYS A 365 8.05 7.33 -12.34
N PHE A 366 6.93 6.61 -12.28
CA PHE A 366 6.45 5.79 -13.41
C PHE A 366 5.81 6.61 -14.56
N SER A 367 5.62 7.93 -14.40
CA SER A 367 4.82 8.79 -15.30
C SER A 367 5.34 9.00 -16.74
N GLY A 368 6.43 8.33 -17.14
CA GLY A 368 7.00 8.41 -18.49
C GLY A 368 7.69 9.73 -18.86
N SER A 369 7.37 10.84 -18.18
CA SER A 369 8.13 12.10 -18.26
C SER A 369 9.33 12.07 -17.32
N ASN A 370 10.48 12.63 -17.77
CA ASN A 370 11.68 12.76 -16.93
C ASN A 370 11.50 13.71 -15.73
N ILE A 371 10.48 14.58 -15.79
CA ILE A 371 10.09 15.52 -14.74
C ILE A 371 8.54 15.49 -14.68
N PRO A 372 7.91 15.04 -13.59
CA PRO A 372 6.46 15.11 -13.43
C PRO A 372 6.02 16.53 -13.06
N ASN A 373 4.92 16.98 -13.66
CA ASN A 373 4.20 18.20 -13.26
C ASN A 373 3.12 17.80 -12.24
N VAL A 374 3.18 18.38 -11.04
CA VAL A 374 2.33 17.99 -9.90
C VAL A 374 1.62 19.23 -9.37
N ARG A 375 0.29 19.20 -9.31
CA ARG A 375 -0.47 20.28 -8.65
C ARG A 375 -0.51 20.05 -7.14
N LEU A 376 -0.43 21.10 -6.33
CA LEU A 376 -0.60 20.99 -4.88
C LEU A 376 -1.98 20.40 -4.55
N GLY A 377 -2.05 19.42 -3.65
CA GLY A 377 -3.21 18.54 -3.42
C GLY A 377 -3.32 17.34 -4.37
N GLY A 378 -2.49 17.28 -5.41
CA GLY A 378 -2.47 16.23 -6.43
C GLY A 378 -1.51 15.08 -6.13
N MET A 379 -1.56 14.04 -6.98
CA MET A 379 -0.64 12.90 -6.91
C MET A 379 0.59 13.12 -7.79
N ILE A 380 1.76 12.72 -7.28
CA ILE A 380 2.99 12.61 -8.08
C ILE A 380 2.92 11.35 -8.99
N GLY A 381 2.16 10.35 -8.55
CA GLY A 381 2.10 9.01 -9.13
C GLY A 381 2.95 8.02 -8.33
N PRO A 382 2.97 6.72 -8.73
CA PRO A 382 3.75 5.73 -8.03
C PRO A 382 5.25 6.02 -8.20
N LEU A 383 6.00 5.93 -7.09
CA LEU A 383 7.44 6.14 -7.06
C LEU A 383 8.16 4.79 -6.93
N LEU A 384 9.09 4.54 -7.84
CA LEU A 384 9.97 3.38 -7.84
C LEU A 384 11.25 3.71 -7.06
N LEU A 385 11.43 3.06 -5.91
CA LEU A 385 12.63 3.15 -5.08
C LEU A 385 13.49 1.88 -5.27
N ARG A 386 14.77 2.08 -5.60
CA ARG A 386 15.76 1.01 -5.79
C ARG A 386 17.00 1.29 -4.96
N CYS A 387 17.55 0.24 -4.36
CA CYS A 387 18.81 0.27 -3.64
C CYS A 387 19.91 -0.35 -4.52
N LEU A 388 21.03 0.36 -4.68
CA LEU A 388 22.17 -0.06 -5.50
C LEU A 388 23.42 -0.24 -4.64
N ASP A 389 24.16 -1.32 -4.91
CA ASP A 389 25.49 -1.55 -4.33
C ASP A 389 26.58 -0.71 -5.01
N GLU A 390 27.83 -0.87 -4.56
CA GLU A 390 29.00 -0.14 -5.10
C GLU A 390 29.42 -0.56 -6.52
N TYR A 391 28.71 -1.50 -7.14
CA TYR A 391 28.87 -1.99 -8.51
C TYR A 391 27.58 -1.82 -9.33
N ASP A 392 26.66 -0.94 -8.89
CA ASP A 392 25.33 -0.68 -9.45
C ASP A 392 24.40 -1.93 -9.52
N ASN A 393 24.65 -2.97 -8.72
CA ASN A 393 23.71 -4.09 -8.58
C ASN A 393 22.52 -3.74 -7.69
N LEU A 394 21.35 -4.21 -8.11
CA LEU A 394 20.11 -4.11 -7.33
C LEU A 394 20.18 -4.98 -6.06
N GLN A 395 20.04 -4.34 -4.90
CA GLN A 395 19.94 -5.00 -3.59
C GLN A 395 18.49 -5.25 -3.15
N ASP A 396 18.30 -6.33 -2.37
CA ASP A 396 17.07 -6.55 -1.63
C ASP A 396 16.92 -5.50 -0.53
N VAL A 397 15.89 -4.65 -0.64
CA VAL A 397 15.59 -3.66 0.40
C VAL A 397 15.03 -4.36 1.63
N LYS A 398 15.83 -4.41 2.71
CA LYS A 398 15.41 -4.81 4.05
C LYS A 398 15.01 -3.55 4.81
N PHE A 399 13.71 -3.42 5.09
CA PHE A 399 13.12 -2.27 5.79
C PHE A 399 13.75 -2.07 7.17
N PRO A 400 14.11 -0.82 7.51
CA PRO A 400 13.25 -0.05 8.41
C PRO A 400 13.16 1.43 8.00
N LEU A 401 12.03 1.85 7.42
CA LEU A 401 11.83 3.24 6.99
C LEU A 401 11.04 4.06 8.03
N GLN A 402 11.78 4.66 8.97
CA GLN A 402 11.48 6.04 9.41
C GLN A 402 12.15 6.99 8.41
N GLY A 403 11.62 6.99 7.17
CA GLY A 403 12.07 7.86 6.10
C GLY A 403 11.00 8.92 5.81
N ALA A 404 11.42 10.17 5.67
CA ALA A 404 10.56 11.30 5.32
C ALA A 404 10.86 11.77 3.90
N PHE A 405 9.87 12.33 3.24
CA PHE A 405 10.05 13.05 1.98
C PHE A 405 9.96 14.55 2.23
N GLU A 406 10.87 15.30 1.62
CA GLU A 406 10.90 16.76 1.70
C GLU A 406 10.93 17.36 0.30
N VAL A 407 10.28 18.51 0.10
CA VAL A 407 10.36 19.27 -1.14
C VAL A 407 11.37 20.40 -0.96
N TRP A 408 12.27 20.56 -1.94
CA TRP A 408 13.31 21.59 -1.93
C TRP A 408 13.26 22.38 -3.25
N SER A 409 13.60 23.67 -3.21
CA SER A 409 13.91 24.48 -4.40
C SER A 409 15.33 25.00 -4.22
N ASP A 410 16.20 24.72 -5.20
CA ASP A 410 17.65 24.88 -5.10
C ASP A 410 18.24 24.34 -3.77
N GLU A 411 18.72 25.22 -2.90
CA GLU A 411 19.30 24.90 -1.59
C GLU A 411 18.35 25.15 -0.40
N SER A 412 17.10 25.55 -0.65
CA SER A 412 16.10 25.80 0.40
C SER A 412 15.06 24.68 0.48
N LYS A 413 14.77 24.22 1.70
CA LYS A 413 13.60 23.38 1.97
C LYS A 413 12.33 24.23 1.85
N LEU A 414 11.36 23.77 1.06
CA LEU A 414 10.04 24.38 0.99
C LEU A 414 9.16 23.82 2.11
N ASP A 415 8.25 24.66 2.62
CA ASP A 415 7.24 24.27 3.60
C ASP A 415 6.08 23.57 2.90
N ILE A 416 6.32 22.34 2.41
CA ILE A 416 5.36 21.51 1.67
C ILE A 416 5.31 20.10 2.27
N ASP A 417 4.12 19.73 2.75
CA ASP A 417 3.80 18.42 3.30
C ASP A 417 3.70 17.36 2.20
N VAL A 418 4.48 16.29 2.33
CA VAL A 418 4.42 15.12 1.44
C VAL A 418 3.75 13.95 2.16
N MET A 419 2.59 13.50 1.65
CA MET A 419 1.99 12.25 2.08
C MET A 419 2.55 11.09 1.27
N VAL A 420 2.96 10.05 2.00
CA VAL A 420 3.52 8.81 1.46
C VAL A 420 2.49 7.70 1.61
N GLY A 421 2.06 7.14 0.48
CA GLY A 421 1.15 6.01 0.44
C GLY A 421 1.79 4.68 0.79
N GLN A 422 1.09 3.59 0.47
CA GLN A 422 1.57 2.24 0.76
C GLN A 422 2.87 1.95 -0.01
N VAL A 423 3.87 1.41 0.70
CA VAL A 423 5.10 0.89 0.10
C VAL A 423 4.93 -0.61 -0.12
N VAL A 424 4.96 -1.03 -1.37
CA VAL A 424 4.73 -2.40 -1.83
C VAL A 424 6.01 -2.95 -2.47
N LYS A 425 6.32 -4.22 -2.24
CA LYS A 425 7.37 -4.93 -3.00
C LYS A 425 6.80 -5.34 -4.35
N GLN A 426 7.51 -5.03 -5.43
CA GLN A 426 7.10 -5.47 -6.77
C GLN A 426 7.19 -7.00 -6.85
N GLU A 427 6.07 -7.68 -7.09
CA GLU A 427 5.99 -9.16 -7.04
C GLU A 427 6.98 -9.85 -8.00
N ASP A 428 7.17 -9.28 -9.20
CA ASP A 428 8.12 -9.78 -10.20
C ASP A 428 9.60 -9.44 -9.91
N LYS A 429 9.89 -8.51 -8.99
CA LYS A 429 11.24 -7.94 -8.76
C LYS A 429 11.49 -7.61 -7.30
N ALA A 430 11.98 -8.62 -6.54
CA ALA A 430 12.27 -8.55 -5.10
C ALA A 430 13.14 -7.35 -4.63
N THR A 431 13.90 -6.76 -5.56
CA THR A 431 14.85 -5.66 -5.35
C THR A 431 14.31 -4.26 -5.64
N SER A 432 13.01 -4.11 -5.94
CA SER A 432 12.36 -2.81 -6.20
C SER A 432 11.15 -2.59 -5.29
N LEU A 433 11.07 -1.41 -4.69
CA LEU A 433 9.91 -0.95 -3.92
C LEU A 433 9.09 0.04 -4.76
N ILE A 434 7.77 -0.07 -4.69
CA ILE A 434 6.82 0.86 -5.29
C ILE A 434 6.09 1.57 -4.16
N ILE A 435 6.12 2.90 -4.16
CA ILE A 435 5.34 3.76 -3.26
C ILE A 435 4.13 4.21 -4.06
N GLU A 436 2.97 3.58 -3.86
CA GLU A 436 1.86 3.64 -4.81
C GLU A 436 1.22 5.04 -4.91
N GLU A 437 1.08 5.73 -3.79
CA GLU A 437 0.42 7.04 -3.71
C GLU A 437 1.29 8.08 -3.01
N THR A 438 2.21 8.74 -3.73
CA THR A 438 2.88 9.93 -3.18
C THR A 438 2.11 11.19 -3.59
N ARG A 439 1.77 12.05 -2.63
CA ARG A 439 0.96 13.26 -2.83
C ARG A 439 1.60 14.47 -2.15
N LEU A 440 1.54 15.63 -2.82
CA LEU A 440 1.84 16.92 -2.18
C LEU A 440 0.52 17.42 -1.57
N VAL A 441 0.43 17.57 -0.25
CA VAL A 441 -0.88 17.73 0.42
C VAL A 441 -1.21 19.15 0.77
N ASN A 442 -0.27 19.88 1.33
CA ASN A 442 -0.44 21.20 1.92
C ASN A 442 0.91 21.91 1.90
N GLY A 443 0.92 23.24 1.94
CA GLY A 443 2.15 24.00 2.01
C GLY A 443 2.16 25.30 1.24
N SER A 444 3.21 26.08 1.48
CA SER A 444 3.47 27.33 0.79
C SER A 444 4.39 27.13 -0.41
N LEU A 445 4.03 27.72 -1.53
CA LEU A 445 4.89 27.85 -2.72
C LEU A 445 5.80 29.07 -2.64
N ASN A 446 5.79 29.83 -1.53
CA ASN A 446 6.68 30.95 -1.31
C ASN A 446 8.14 30.49 -1.33
N GLY A 447 8.93 31.03 -2.25
CA GLY A 447 10.34 30.66 -2.45
C GLY A 447 10.58 29.55 -3.47
N ILE A 448 9.56 29.05 -4.17
CA ILE A 448 9.78 28.26 -5.39
C ILE A 448 10.27 29.17 -6.53
N ALA A 449 11.13 28.65 -7.40
CA ALA A 449 11.58 29.35 -8.61
C ALA A 449 10.39 29.70 -9.54
N GLN A 450 10.52 30.79 -10.31
CA GLN A 450 9.45 31.27 -11.23
C GLN A 450 9.03 30.24 -12.30
N ASP A 451 9.85 29.23 -12.58
CA ASP A 451 9.51 28.13 -13.50
C ASP A 451 8.80 26.96 -12.80
N ASN A 452 8.48 27.11 -11.51
CA ASN A 452 7.88 26.12 -10.62
C ASN A 452 8.76 24.87 -10.36
N SER A 453 10.08 24.95 -10.52
CA SER A 453 10.98 23.81 -10.31
C SER A 453 11.22 23.49 -8.82
N ALA A 454 11.20 22.18 -8.52
CA ALA A 454 11.51 21.65 -7.20
C ALA A 454 12.12 20.23 -7.28
N THR A 455 12.72 19.79 -6.19
CA THR A 455 13.29 18.45 -6.01
C THR A 455 12.67 17.81 -4.77
N LEU A 456 12.03 16.66 -4.97
CA LEU A 456 11.59 15.76 -3.92
C LEU A 456 12.79 14.95 -3.42
N LYS A 457 13.20 15.16 -2.17
CA LYS A 457 14.30 14.46 -1.51
C LYS A 457 13.75 13.41 -0.54
N LEU A 458 14.24 12.18 -0.63
CA LEU A 458 14.04 11.13 0.38
C LEU A 458 15.15 11.24 1.43
N ILE A 459 14.74 11.44 2.68
CA ILE A 459 15.61 11.52 3.84
C ILE A 459 15.36 10.31 4.74
N ILE A 460 16.43 9.62 5.13
CA ILE A 460 16.39 8.47 6.04
C ILE A 460 17.42 8.72 7.13
N LEU A 461 17.04 8.61 8.40
CA LEU A 461 17.94 8.87 9.55
C LEU A 461 18.65 10.25 9.47
N ASN A 462 17.94 11.26 8.95
CA ASN A 462 18.43 12.63 8.69
C ASN A 462 19.51 12.78 7.59
N GLU A 463 19.81 11.73 6.82
CA GLU A 463 20.68 11.82 5.64
C GLU A 463 19.86 11.86 4.33
N HIS A 464 20.32 12.66 3.35
CA HIS A 464 19.74 12.67 2.01
C HIS A 464 20.17 11.43 1.22
N VAL A 465 19.18 10.63 0.81
CA VAL A 465 19.42 9.29 0.25
C VAL A 465 19.10 9.20 -1.25
N ALA A 466 18.03 9.86 -1.72
CA ALA A 466 17.66 9.92 -3.13
C ALA A 466 16.86 11.18 -3.45
N SER A 467 16.87 11.59 -4.72
CA SER A 467 16.17 12.78 -5.21
C SER A 467 15.39 12.51 -6.51
N LEU A 468 14.28 13.24 -6.69
CA LEU A 468 13.46 13.27 -7.91
C LEU A 468 13.09 14.73 -8.23
N ASN A 469 13.46 15.21 -9.42
CA ASN A 469 13.08 16.55 -9.87
C ASN A 469 11.64 16.55 -10.38
N LEU A 470 10.88 17.61 -10.09
CA LEU A 470 9.47 17.78 -10.44
C LEU A 470 9.11 19.28 -10.61
N LYS A 471 7.91 19.58 -11.10
CA LYS A 471 7.35 20.94 -11.09
C LYS A 471 6.11 21.02 -10.20
N VAL A 472 6.05 21.97 -9.27
CA VAL A 472 4.90 22.14 -8.35
C VAL A 472 4.01 23.28 -8.82
N LEU A 473 2.77 22.98 -9.21
CA LEU A 473 1.78 23.99 -9.60
C LEU A 473 0.86 24.35 -8.42
N PRO A 474 0.38 25.60 -8.30
CA PRO A 474 -0.63 26.01 -7.30
C PRO A 474 -1.85 25.11 -7.30
N GLY A 475 -2.49 24.92 -6.16
CA GLY A 475 -3.69 24.08 -6.01
C GLY A 475 -4.89 24.53 -6.84
N GLU A 476 -6.02 23.83 -6.67
CA GLU A 476 -7.29 24.28 -7.24
C GLU A 476 -7.75 25.58 -6.58
N MET A 477 -8.24 26.51 -7.41
CA MET A 477 -8.86 27.77 -7.00
C MET A 477 -10.01 27.52 -6.02
N ASP A 478 -10.01 28.22 -4.88
CA ASP A 478 -10.96 27.93 -3.80
C ASP A 478 -11.49 29.18 -3.09
N ASN A 479 -10.68 30.23 -2.97
CA ASN A 479 -11.02 31.43 -2.21
C ASN A 479 -10.60 32.70 -2.98
N ILE A 480 -11.30 33.80 -2.72
CA ILE A 480 -10.98 35.13 -3.25
C ILE A 480 -10.95 36.13 -2.09
N GLN A 481 -9.81 36.78 -1.90
CA GLN A 481 -9.65 37.88 -0.95
C GLN A 481 -9.77 39.22 -1.67
N VAL A 482 -10.22 40.27 -0.97
CA VAL A 482 -10.32 41.62 -1.54
C VAL A 482 -9.25 42.50 -0.90
N LEU A 483 -8.22 42.85 -1.67
CA LEU A 483 -7.02 43.54 -1.16
C LEU A 483 -7.21 45.05 -1.01
N ALA A 484 -8.01 45.64 -1.90
CA ALA A 484 -8.28 47.08 -1.92
C ALA A 484 -9.76 47.29 -2.20
N VAL A 485 -10.41 48.02 -1.29
CA VAL A 485 -11.83 48.39 -1.35
C VAL A 485 -11.94 49.86 -0.98
N GLN A 486 -12.52 50.67 -1.87
CA GLN A 486 -13.03 51.99 -1.53
C GLN A 486 -14.10 51.80 -0.44
N ARG A 487 -13.94 52.34 0.78
CA ARG A 487 -14.84 52.09 1.94
C ARG A 487 -16.32 52.03 1.50
N LEU A 488 -16.87 50.81 1.45
CA LEU A 488 -18.27 50.55 1.10
C LEU A 488 -19.22 50.81 2.28
N ASP A 489 -18.69 51.36 3.37
CA ASP A 489 -19.39 51.84 4.56
C ASP A 489 -20.44 52.93 4.23
N THR A 490 -20.34 53.55 3.05
CA THR A 490 -21.31 54.54 2.52
C THR A 490 -22.18 53.93 1.42
N CYS A 491 -23.50 54.08 1.53
CA CYS A 491 -24.47 53.66 0.52
C CYS A 491 -24.13 54.21 -0.87
N LEU A 492 -24.04 53.34 -1.87
CA LEU A 492 -23.73 53.72 -3.25
C LEU A 492 -24.95 54.34 -3.94
N GLN A 493 -24.74 55.23 -4.91
CA GLN A 493 -25.77 55.85 -5.72
C GLN A 493 -25.80 55.27 -7.14
N THR A 494 -26.99 55.19 -7.74
CA THR A 494 -27.17 54.85 -9.16
C THR A 494 -26.33 55.79 -10.04
N GLY A 495 -25.43 55.22 -10.84
CA GLY A 495 -24.48 55.96 -11.67
C GLY A 495 -23.04 55.98 -11.14
N ASP A 496 -22.79 55.68 -9.86
CA ASP A 496 -21.46 55.67 -9.26
C ASP A 496 -20.53 54.63 -9.93
N ILE A 497 -19.22 54.92 -9.93
CA ILE A 497 -18.16 54.02 -10.41
C ILE A 497 -17.30 53.60 -9.22
N ILE A 498 -17.08 52.30 -9.06
CA ILE A 498 -16.21 51.76 -7.99
C ILE A 498 -14.75 51.92 -8.43
N HIS A 499 -14.05 52.94 -7.94
CA HIS A 499 -12.72 53.29 -8.43
C HIS A 499 -11.59 52.40 -7.90
N THR A 500 -11.73 51.81 -6.71
CA THR A 500 -10.72 50.88 -6.16
C THR A 500 -11.37 49.56 -5.76
N LEU A 501 -11.11 48.54 -6.57
CA LEU A 501 -11.47 47.15 -6.32
C LEU A 501 -10.39 46.23 -6.90
N THR A 502 -9.80 45.38 -6.06
CA THR A 502 -8.84 44.36 -6.51
C THR A 502 -9.06 43.08 -5.74
N PHE A 503 -9.28 42.00 -6.49
CA PHE A 503 -9.42 40.64 -5.99
C PHE A 503 -8.08 39.93 -6.08
N GLN A 504 -7.71 39.19 -5.05
CA GLN A 504 -6.62 38.23 -5.07
C GLN A 504 -7.23 36.83 -5.05
N VAL A 505 -6.86 36.01 -6.03
CA VAL A 505 -7.44 34.69 -6.26
C VAL A 505 -6.47 33.65 -5.72
N LEU A 506 -6.95 32.86 -4.76
CA LEU A 506 -6.14 31.91 -4.00
C LEU A 506 -6.60 30.47 -4.24
N ASP A 507 -5.64 29.57 -4.21
CA ASP A 507 -5.90 28.14 -4.11
C ASP A 507 -6.44 27.76 -2.72
N ARG A 508 -6.87 26.51 -2.59
CA ARG A 508 -7.34 25.90 -1.33
C ARG A 508 -6.30 25.81 -0.20
N PHE A 509 -5.06 26.23 -0.43
CA PHE A 509 -3.93 26.21 0.50
C PHE A 509 -3.42 27.63 0.83
N GLY A 510 -3.97 28.67 0.19
CA GLY A 510 -3.58 30.07 0.38
C GLY A 510 -2.50 30.59 -0.57
N ASN A 511 -2.10 29.82 -1.59
CA ASN A 511 -1.14 30.27 -2.61
C ASN A 511 -1.86 31.00 -3.76
N HIS A 512 -1.15 31.87 -4.47
CA HIS A 512 -1.67 32.53 -5.68
C HIS A 512 -1.92 31.51 -6.79
N VAL A 513 -3.08 31.60 -7.44
CA VAL A 513 -3.40 30.74 -8.59
C VAL A 513 -2.58 31.12 -9.83
N GLU A 514 -2.48 30.19 -10.76
CA GLU A 514 -1.70 30.31 -11.99
C GLU A 514 -2.21 31.47 -12.89
N ARG A 515 -1.28 32.25 -13.46
CA ARG A 515 -1.57 33.33 -14.43
C ARG A 515 -2.44 32.79 -15.58
N GLY A 516 -3.49 33.52 -15.94
CA GLY A 516 -4.43 33.11 -16.98
C GLY A 516 -5.53 32.16 -16.49
N CYS A 517 -5.59 31.80 -15.20
CA CYS A 517 -6.78 31.20 -14.62
C CYS A 517 -8.00 32.10 -14.86
N LYS A 518 -9.08 31.49 -15.38
CA LYS A 518 -10.32 32.18 -15.76
C LYS A 518 -11.35 32.13 -14.63
N VAL A 519 -11.94 33.29 -14.32
CA VAL A 519 -12.96 33.51 -13.27
C VAL A 519 -14.16 34.24 -13.88
N THR A 520 -15.38 33.84 -13.52
CA THR A 520 -16.62 34.40 -14.10
C THR A 520 -17.39 35.22 -13.07
N PHE A 521 -17.79 36.43 -13.44
CA PHE A 521 -18.57 37.34 -12.59
C PHE A 521 -20.05 37.31 -12.97
N GLN A 522 -20.94 37.24 -11.97
CA GLN A 522 -22.36 37.51 -12.16
C GLN A 522 -22.72 38.78 -11.39
N LEU A 523 -23.21 39.76 -12.13
CA LEU A 523 -23.58 41.07 -11.59
C LEU A 523 -25.10 41.20 -11.50
N HIS A 524 -25.58 41.80 -10.42
CA HIS A 524 -26.96 42.24 -10.27
C HIS A 524 -26.95 43.70 -9.83
N ASN A 525 -27.66 44.56 -10.56
CA ASN A 525 -27.68 46.01 -10.34
C ASN A 525 -26.29 46.69 -10.40
N LEU A 526 -25.34 46.03 -11.06
CA LEU A 526 -24.00 46.48 -11.42
C LEU A 526 -23.74 46.13 -12.89
N GLU A 527 -22.91 46.90 -13.57
CA GLU A 527 -22.53 46.67 -14.98
C GLU A 527 -21.03 46.96 -15.20
N PHE A 528 -20.36 46.19 -16.05
CA PHE A 528 -19.01 46.49 -16.50
C PHE A 528 -19.03 47.55 -17.61
N GLN A 529 -18.19 48.58 -17.50
CA GLN A 529 -18.04 49.61 -18.55
C GLN A 529 -17.13 49.17 -19.72
N ASP A 530 -16.54 47.98 -19.63
CA ASP A 530 -15.71 47.40 -20.69
C ASP A 530 -16.48 46.42 -21.58
N CYS A 531 -15.95 46.14 -22.77
CA CYS A 531 -16.52 45.17 -23.71
C CYS A 531 -15.93 43.75 -23.55
N GLN A 532 -15.29 43.42 -22.41
CA GLN A 532 -14.61 42.13 -22.20
C GLN A 532 -15.54 41.03 -21.66
N GLY A 533 -16.85 41.31 -21.57
CA GLY A 533 -17.84 40.38 -21.03
C GLY A 533 -17.70 40.18 -19.53
N TYR A 534 -18.11 39.02 -19.02
CA TYR A 534 -18.15 38.71 -17.58
C TYR A 534 -16.97 37.87 -17.07
N ASP A 535 -16.12 37.40 -17.98
CA ASP A 535 -14.99 36.56 -17.66
C ASP A 535 -13.73 37.40 -17.48
N ARG A 536 -12.93 37.11 -16.46
CA ARG A 536 -11.66 37.78 -16.18
C ARG A 536 -10.56 36.76 -15.97
N LEU A 537 -9.34 37.12 -16.38
CA LEU A 537 -8.15 36.31 -16.23
C LEU A 537 -7.31 36.84 -15.08
N VAL A 538 -6.73 35.93 -14.30
CA VAL A 538 -5.79 36.25 -13.24
C VAL A 538 -4.45 36.70 -13.82
N ASP A 539 -3.88 37.78 -13.28
CA ASP A 539 -2.58 38.33 -13.68
C ASP A 539 -1.39 37.59 -13.03
N ASP A 540 -0.17 38.09 -13.25
CA ASP A 540 1.06 37.51 -12.70
C ASP A 540 1.17 37.63 -11.17
N ASP A 541 0.40 38.52 -10.54
CA ASP A 541 0.37 38.74 -9.07
C ASP A 541 -0.72 37.88 -8.39
N GLY A 542 -1.35 36.94 -9.12
CA GLY A 542 -2.51 36.19 -8.63
C GLY A 542 -3.77 37.05 -8.47
N CYS A 543 -3.84 38.21 -9.13
CA CYS A 543 -4.88 39.21 -8.91
C CYS A 543 -5.79 39.46 -10.11
N ILE A 544 -6.95 40.07 -9.85
CA ILE A 544 -7.90 40.61 -10.83
C ILE A 544 -8.24 42.05 -10.39
N LYS A 545 -7.79 43.03 -11.19
CA LYS A 545 -7.91 44.47 -10.92
C LYS A 545 -9.16 45.00 -11.65
N LEU A 546 -10.19 45.45 -10.90
CA LEU A 546 -11.49 45.91 -11.45
C LEU A 546 -11.82 47.38 -11.13
N GLY A 547 -10.89 48.11 -10.50
CA GLY A 547 -11.07 49.52 -10.18
C GLY A 547 -11.36 50.37 -11.43
N GLY A 548 -12.42 51.17 -11.36
CA GLY A 548 -12.90 52.02 -12.45
C GLY A 548 -13.81 51.33 -13.48
N LEU A 549 -13.98 50.00 -13.41
CA LEU A 549 -14.72 49.24 -14.43
C LEU A 549 -16.18 48.94 -14.05
N LEU A 550 -16.52 48.93 -12.75
CA LEU A 550 -17.87 48.62 -12.28
C LEU A 550 -18.70 49.87 -12.05
N LYS A 551 -19.84 49.96 -12.73
CA LYS A 551 -20.87 51.01 -12.58
C LYS A 551 -22.07 50.48 -11.81
N VAL A 552 -22.62 51.30 -10.91
CA VAL A 552 -23.89 51.01 -10.23
C VAL A 552 -25.07 51.34 -11.14
N THR A 553 -25.95 50.36 -11.38
CA THR A 553 -27.12 50.49 -12.27
C THR A 553 -28.45 50.24 -11.57
N GLY A 554 -28.44 49.77 -10.31
CA GLY A 554 -29.66 49.48 -9.55
C GLY A 554 -30.50 50.71 -9.19
N PRO A 555 -31.82 50.53 -9.04
CA PRO A 555 -32.74 51.57 -8.55
C PRO A 555 -32.52 51.90 -7.08
N PHE A 556 -33.05 53.04 -6.62
CA PHE A 556 -33.01 53.42 -5.21
C PHE A 556 -33.75 52.40 -4.32
N ASN A 557 -33.39 52.34 -3.03
CA ASN A 557 -33.89 51.36 -2.06
C ASN A 557 -33.59 49.87 -2.38
N SER A 558 -32.86 49.57 -3.46
CA SER A 558 -32.48 48.20 -3.81
C SER A 558 -31.10 47.80 -3.29
N LYS A 559 -30.72 46.55 -3.54
CA LYS A 559 -29.35 46.04 -3.33
C LYS A 559 -28.67 45.83 -4.67
N ALA A 560 -27.38 46.15 -4.73
CA ALA A 560 -26.49 45.62 -5.75
C ALA A 560 -25.76 44.40 -5.21
N SER A 561 -25.44 43.43 -6.07
CA SER A 561 -24.65 42.27 -5.67
C SER A 561 -23.74 41.77 -6.79
N MET A 562 -22.60 41.22 -6.39
CA MET A 562 -21.61 40.63 -7.27
C MET A 562 -21.24 39.25 -6.73
N ASN A 563 -21.52 38.23 -7.53
CA ASN A 563 -21.11 36.86 -7.27
C ASN A 563 -19.95 36.51 -8.20
N VAL A 564 -19.00 35.72 -7.70
CA VAL A 564 -17.82 35.30 -8.45
C VAL A 564 -17.76 33.79 -8.45
N TYR A 565 -17.56 33.21 -9.63
CA TYR A 565 -17.66 31.79 -9.90
C TYR A 565 -16.36 31.22 -10.49
N ASP A 566 -16.05 29.98 -10.13
CA ASP A 566 -15.08 29.17 -10.86
C ASP A 566 -15.66 28.68 -12.21
N GLN A 567 -14.82 27.98 -12.99
CA GLN A 567 -15.22 27.40 -14.27
C GLN A 567 -16.29 26.30 -14.14
N ASN A 568 -16.46 25.71 -12.95
CA ASN A 568 -17.46 24.70 -12.62
C ASN A 568 -18.76 25.31 -12.08
N ARG A 569 -18.90 26.65 -12.09
CA ARG A 569 -20.02 27.41 -11.51
C ARG A 569 -20.18 27.26 -10.01
N ARG A 570 -19.09 26.94 -9.29
CA ARG A 570 -19.03 27.03 -7.83
C ARG A 570 -18.87 28.50 -7.42
N VAL A 571 -19.67 28.97 -6.47
CA VAL A 571 -19.47 30.30 -5.87
C VAL A 571 -18.14 30.31 -5.10
N LEU A 572 -17.28 31.27 -5.43
CA LEU A 572 -16.02 31.55 -4.73
C LEU A 572 -16.14 32.76 -3.79
N PHE A 573 -16.97 33.75 -4.18
CA PHE A 573 -17.15 34.99 -3.45
C PHE A 573 -18.53 35.60 -3.75
N CYS A 574 -19.09 36.32 -2.78
CA CYS A 574 -20.33 37.08 -2.89
C CYS A 574 -20.19 38.38 -2.10
N GLN A 575 -20.48 39.52 -2.73
CA GLN A 575 -20.55 40.82 -2.08
C GLN A 575 -21.90 41.47 -2.39
N GLU A 576 -22.63 41.85 -1.35
CA GLU A 576 -23.77 42.77 -1.46
C GLU A 576 -23.34 44.21 -1.18
N PHE A 577 -24.01 45.15 -1.82
CA PHE A 577 -23.85 46.59 -1.68
C PHE A 577 -25.21 47.21 -1.41
N LEU A 578 -25.32 48.05 -0.39
CA LEU A 578 -26.53 48.82 -0.12
C LEU A 578 -26.54 50.07 -0.99
N LEU A 579 -27.62 50.27 -1.75
CA LEU A 579 -27.84 51.51 -2.48
C LEU A 579 -28.57 52.52 -1.58
N LYS A 580 -28.34 53.83 -1.82
CA LYS A 580 -28.96 54.91 -1.04
C LYS A 580 -30.47 54.73 -0.94
N LYS A 581 -31.04 54.93 0.25
CA LYS A 581 -32.48 54.90 0.41
C LYS A 581 -33.06 56.28 0.14
N ARG A 582 -34.16 56.32 -0.60
CA ARG A 582 -34.89 57.54 -0.96
C ARG A 582 -36.39 57.24 -0.95
N GLN A 583 -37.18 58.14 -0.39
CA GLN A 583 -38.64 57.99 -0.34
C GLN A 583 -39.32 59.23 -0.88
N LEU A 584 -40.39 59.03 -1.66
CA LEU A 584 -41.28 60.11 -2.05
C LEU A 584 -42.28 60.32 -0.91
N HIS A 585 -42.31 61.51 -0.33
CA HIS A 585 -43.16 61.86 0.80
C HIS A 585 -44.11 63.00 0.43
N ILE A 586 -45.36 62.90 0.87
CA ILE A 586 -46.36 63.95 0.68
C ILE A 586 -46.50 64.72 1.99
N ASP A 587 -46.08 65.98 1.96
CA ASP A 587 -45.93 66.85 3.15
C ASP A 587 -47.21 67.65 3.44
N SER A 588 -48.04 67.85 2.42
CA SER A 588 -49.36 68.48 2.53
C SER A 588 -50.35 67.57 3.26
N LYS A 589 -51.11 68.13 4.21
CA LYS A 589 -52.23 67.42 4.86
C LYS A 589 -53.34 67.11 3.85
N ILE A 590 -53.43 65.85 3.43
CA ILE A 590 -54.53 65.35 2.60
C ILE A 590 -55.76 65.14 3.51
N PRO A 591 -56.96 65.67 3.17
CA PRO A 591 -58.18 65.42 3.93
C PRO A 591 -58.76 64.03 3.63
N ASP A 592 -59.35 63.34 4.63
CA ASP A 592 -59.84 61.96 4.44
C ASP A 592 -61.02 61.83 3.45
N ASN A 593 -61.84 62.88 3.31
CA ASN A 593 -62.99 62.93 2.41
C ASN A 593 -62.95 64.19 1.53
N CYS A 594 -63.24 64.04 0.24
CA CYS A 594 -63.31 65.14 -0.75
C CYS A 594 -64.61 65.07 -1.57
N GLY A 595 -65.04 66.19 -2.14
CA GLY A 595 -66.16 66.19 -3.09
C GLY A 595 -65.81 65.44 -4.37
N SER A 596 -66.68 64.55 -4.87
CA SER A 596 -66.54 64.03 -6.24
C SER A 596 -66.57 65.19 -7.26
N GLY A 597 -65.74 65.09 -8.30
CA GLY A 597 -65.52 66.15 -9.31
C GLY A 597 -64.78 67.41 -8.81
N SER A 598 -64.34 67.45 -7.56
CA SER A 598 -63.65 68.63 -6.99
C SER A 598 -62.14 68.65 -7.30
N MET A 599 -61.48 69.79 -7.00
CA MET A 599 -60.04 69.95 -7.15
C MET A 599 -59.33 69.82 -5.81
N LEU A 600 -58.45 68.82 -5.66
CA LEU A 600 -57.48 68.77 -4.58
C LEU A 600 -56.36 69.79 -4.89
N LYS A 601 -56.07 70.71 -3.98
CA LYS A 601 -55.13 71.81 -4.19
C LYS A 601 -53.87 71.69 -3.34
N ASP A 602 -52.82 72.34 -3.81
CA ASP A 602 -51.61 72.65 -3.03
C ASP A 602 -50.91 71.43 -2.44
N VAL A 603 -50.80 70.35 -3.23
CA VAL A 603 -50.13 69.10 -2.81
C VAL A 603 -48.62 69.29 -2.91
N VAL A 604 -47.93 69.11 -1.78
CA VAL A 604 -46.47 69.27 -1.68
C VAL A 604 -45.81 67.91 -1.60
N VAL A 605 -44.91 67.62 -2.54
CA VAL A 605 -44.18 66.36 -2.61
C VAL A 605 -42.68 66.62 -2.40
N LYS A 606 -42.04 65.84 -1.54
CA LYS A 606 -40.61 65.94 -1.18
C LYS A 606 -39.93 64.59 -1.40
N VAL A 607 -38.70 64.60 -1.90
CA VAL A 607 -37.81 63.43 -1.86
C VAL A 607 -37.04 63.48 -0.55
N ILE A 608 -37.17 62.43 0.26
CA ILE A 608 -36.55 62.33 1.58
C ILE A 608 -35.43 61.28 1.56
N ASP A 609 -34.31 61.59 2.21
CA ASP A 609 -33.14 60.72 2.38
C ASP A 609 -33.27 59.72 3.53
N GLU A 610 -32.25 58.87 3.71
CA GLU A 610 -32.22 57.87 4.79
C GLU A 610 -32.15 58.44 6.22
N SER A 611 -31.91 59.75 6.37
CA SER A 611 -31.87 60.48 7.64
C SER A 611 -33.15 61.28 7.91
N GLY A 612 -34.13 61.27 7.00
CA GLY A 612 -35.37 62.04 7.13
C GLY A 612 -35.27 63.49 6.60
N ASN A 613 -34.18 63.86 5.93
CA ASN A 613 -33.99 65.20 5.36
C ASN A 613 -34.43 65.26 3.89
N ILE A 614 -34.75 66.46 3.40
CA ILE A 614 -35.06 66.68 1.97
C ILE A 614 -33.78 66.53 1.15
N ASP A 615 -33.75 65.64 0.16
CA ASP A 615 -32.60 65.48 -0.72
C ASP A 615 -32.57 66.58 -1.80
N SER A 616 -31.89 67.68 -1.49
CA SER A 616 -31.70 68.80 -2.40
C SER A 616 -30.90 68.48 -3.66
N THR A 617 -30.24 67.31 -3.75
CA THR A 617 -29.49 66.90 -4.97
C THR A 617 -30.43 66.45 -6.09
N MET A 618 -31.65 66.01 -5.77
CA MET A 618 -32.69 65.60 -6.72
C MET A 618 -33.43 66.83 -7.26
N SER A 619 -32.76 67.63 -8.09
CA SER A 619 -33.26 68.92 -8.57
C SER A 619 -32.84 69.20 -10.02
N GLY A 620 -33.77 69.71 -10.85
CA GLY A 620 -33.50 70.07 -12.25
C GLY A 620 -34.31 69.28 -13.28
N GLY A 621 -34.11 69.57 -14.56
CA GLY A 621 -34.99 69.11 -15.65
C GLY A 621 -35.06 67.60 -15.92
N GLN A 622 -34.18 66.80 -15.31
CA GLN A 622 -34.25 65.33 -15.34
C GLN A 622 -35.12 64.75 -14.21
N HIS A 623 -35.45 65.56 -13.21
CA HIS A 623 -36.18 65.17 -12.02
C HIS A 623 -37.64 65.62 -12.10
N ILE A 624 -38.47 64.79 -12.72
CA ILE A 624 -39.89 65.08 -13.00
C ILE A 624 -40.75 64.09 -12.22
N ILE A 625 -41.72 64.60 -11.46
CA ILE A 625 -42.81 63.85 -10.85
C ILE A 625 -44.00 63.79 -11.82
N LYS A 626 -44.65 62.63 -11.91
CA LYS A 626 -45.92 62.42 -12.61
C LYS A 626 -47.01 61.92 -11.68
N VAL A 627 -48.25 62.28 -12.00
CA VAL A 627 -49.46 61.92 -11.25
C VAL A 627 -50.34 61.06 -12.15
N ASN A 628 -50.54 59.79 -11.79
CA ASN A 628 -51.23 58.85 -12.67
C ASN A 628 -52.70 59.22 -12.87
N GLY A 629 -53.19 59.19 -14.12
CA GLY A 629 -54.57 59.53 -14.49
C GLY A 629 -54.85 60.97 -14.97
N ILE A 630 -53.84 61.85 -15.04
CA ILE A 630 -54.00 63.26 -15.48
C ILE A 630 -53.30 63.49 -16.82
N GLN A 631 -53.93 64.23 -17.75
CA GLN A 631 -53.27 64.71 -18.98
C GLN A 631 -52.42 65.95 -18.68
N ASP A 632 -51.19 65.99 -19.19
CA ASP A 632 -50.19 67.04 -18.97
C ASP A 632 -49.72 67.20 -17.49
N ASN A 633 -49.20 66.09 -16.95
CA ASN A 633 -48.97 65.86 -15.52
C ASN A 633 -47.50 65.92 -15.07
N ALA A 634 -46.64 66.71 -15.71
CA ALA A 634 -45.20 66.74 -15.44
C ALA A 634 -44.78 67.90 -14.51
N TYR A 635 -44.35 67.57 -13.28
CA TYR A 635 -43.93 68.53 -12.26
C TYR A 635 -42.44 68.41 -11.94
N GLN A 636 -41.65 69.46 -12.19
CA GLN A 636 -40.20 69.42 -11.95
C GLN A 636 -39.86 69.58 -10.45
N LEU A 637 -38.96 68.73 -9.93
CA LEU A 637 -38.36 68.90 -8.60
C LEU A 637 -37.37 70.05 -8.60
N THR A 638 -37.51 70.91 -7.60
CA THR A 638 -36.65 72.06 -7.31
C THR A 638 -36.20 71.96 -5.86
N GLY A 639 -34.89 71.78 -5.64
CA GLY A 639 -34.32 71.56 -4.30
C GLY A 639 -34.89 70.32 -3.58
N GLY A 640 -35.20 69.24 -4.30
CA GLY A 640 -35.76 68.01 -3.71
C GLY A 640 -37.27 68.07 -3.42
N SER A 641 -37.97 69.14 -3.82
CA SER A 641 -39.42 69.28 -3.63
C SER A 641 -40.14 69.77 -4.88
N CYS A 642 -41.41 69.42 -5.06
CA CYS A 642 -42.29 70.02 -6.06
C CYS A 642 -43.67 70.34 -5.47
N PHE A 643 -44.33 71.30 -6.11
CA PHE A 643 -45.64 71.79 -5.73
C PHE A 643 -46.63 71.47 -6.86
N ILE A 644 -47.71 70.77 -6.53
CA ILE A 644 -48.75 70.35 -7.47
C ILE A 644 -49.99 71.22 -7.19
N ASN A 645 -50.19 72.23 -8.05
CA ASN A 645 -51.22 73.26 -7.86
C ASN A 645 -52.64 72.69 -7.68
N THR A 646 -53.04 71.77 -8.57
CA THR A 646 -54.40 71.23 -8.66
C THR A 646 -54.39 69.83 -9.24
N ILE A 647 -55.02 68.88 -8.55
CA ILE A 647 -55.38 67.55 -9.04
C ILE A 647 -56.90 67.49 -9.17
N GLN A 648 -57.39 67.21 -10.38
CA GLN A 648 -58.83 67.02 -10.63
C GLN A 648 -59.24 65.62 -10.14
N LEU A 649 -60.21 65.54 -9.23
CA LEU A 649 -60.74 64.28 -8.71
C LEU A 649 -61.86 63.75 -9.63
N PRO A 650 -62.02 62.43 -9.79
CA PRO A 650 -63.11 61.83 -10.55
C PRO A 650 -64.50 62.23 -10.05
N GLU A 651 -65.49 62.16 -10.95
CA GLU A 651 -66.91 62.37 -10.63
C GLU A 651 -67.56 61.14 -9.96
N GLU A 652 -66.90 59.98 -10.00
CA GLU A 652 -67.36 58.75 -9.35
C GLU A 652 -67.14 58.80 -7.82
N GLU A 653 -68.12 58.30 -7.05
CA GLU A 653 -68.08 58.26 -5.59
C GLU A 653 -67.36 57.01 -5.06
N GLY A 654 -66.78 57.12 -3.85
CA GLY A 654 -66.11 56.02 -3.16
C GLY A 654 -64.59 56.16 -3.02
N PRO A 655 -63.86 55.07 -2.68
CA PRO A 655 -62.44 55.12 -2.38
C PRO A 655 -61.60 55.33 -3.64
N TRP A 656 -60.89 56.45 -3.68
CA TRP A 656 -59.99 56.83 -4.77
C TRP A 656 -58.53 56.72 -4.31
N ILE A 657 -57.71 56.09 -5.15
CA ILE A 657 -56.26 55.95 -4.93
C ILE A 657 -55.54 56.48 -6.18
N CYS A 658 -54.59 57.40 -5.98
CA CYS A 658 -53.77 57.95 -7.05
C CYS A 658 -52.29 57.79 -6.73
N GLU A 659 -51.54 57.29 -7.72
CA GLU A 659 -50.10 57.10 -7.61
C GLU A 659 -49.35 58.31 -8.17
N ILE A 660 -48.48 58.87 -7.33
CA ILE A 660 -47.52 59.91 -7.70
C ILE A 660 -46.14 59.25 -7.76
N TYR A 661 -45.40 59.38 -8.86
CA TYR A 661 -44.13 58.70 -9.07
C TYR A 661 -43.09 59.58 -9.80
N HIS A 662 -41.81 59.29 -9.61
CA HIS A 662 -40.72 59.96 -10.34
C HIS A 662 -40.49 59.33 -11.72
N LEU A 663 -40.45 60.14 -12.78
CA LEU A 663 -40.41 59.72 -14.18
C LEU A 663 -39.20 58.85 -14.54
N VAL A 664 -38.01 59.20 -14.02
CA VAL A 664 -36.75 58.48 -14.26
C VAL A 664 -36.48 57.39 -13.22
N TYR A 665 -37.19 57.42 -12.09
CA TYR A 665 -37.00 56.50 -10.96
C TYR A 665 -38.38 56.04 -10.45
N PRO A 666 -39.11 55.19 -11.21
CA PRO A 666 -40.50 54.85 -10.90
C PRO A 666 -40.70 54.14 -9.55
N GLU A 667 -39.63 53.62 -8.96
CA GLU A 667 -39.60 53.10 -7.59
C GLU A 667 -39.83 54.19 -6.52
N LEU A 668 -39.53 55.45 -6.83
CA LEU A 668 -39.80 56.60 -5.97
C LEU A 668 -41.24 57.06 -6.20
N LYS A 669 -42.16 56.45 -5.44
CA LYS A 669 -43.60 56.72 -5.55
C LYS A 669 -44.29 56.83 -4.19
N ALA A 670 -45.43 57.52 -4.19
CA ALA A 670 -46.32 57.72 -3.06
C ALA A 670 -47.78 57.59 -3.52
N GLU A 671 -48.66 57.11 -2.63
CA GLU A 671 -50.09 56.94 -2.90
C GLU A 671 -50.89 57.99 -2.14
N ILE A 672 -51.72 58.76 -2.87
CA ILE A 672 -52.80 59.55 -2.28
C ILE A 672 -54.01 58.63 -2.13
N LYS A 673 -54.64 58.62 -0.95
CA LYS A 673 -55.85 57.85 -0.64
C LYS A 673 -56.91 58.80 -0.13
N LEU A 674 -58.07 58.79 -0.79
CA LEU A 674 -59.21 59.66 -0.50
C LEU A 674 -60.50 58.85 -0.56
N ASN A 675 -61.54 59.34 0.11
CA ASN A 675 -62.91 58.89 -0.12
C ASN A 675 -63.73 60.02 -0.75
N LEU A 676 -64.32 59.78 -1.92
CA LEU A 676 -65.08 60.78 -2.68
C LEU A 676 -66.56 60.74 -2.30
N VAL A 677 -67.08 61.87 -1.85
CA VAL A 677 -68.45 62.05 -1.34
C VAL A 677 -69.21 63.12 -2.14
N PRO A 678 -70.55 63.05 -2.24
CA PRO A 678 -71.34 64.03 -3.00
C PRO A 678 -71.28 65.45 -2.38
N SER A 679 -71.17 66.48 -3.24
CA SER A 679 -70.97 67.86 -2.81
C SER A 679 -72.27 68.66 -2.60
N PHE A 680 -72.54 69.14 -1.38
CA PHE A 680 -73.66 70.05 -1.08
C PHE A 680 -73.28 71.19 -0.11
N LYS A 681 -74.03 72.30 -0.17
CA LYS A 681 -73.78 73.56 0.57
C LYS A 681 -74.51 73.59 1.93
N HIS A 682 -73.91 74.24 2.93
CA HIS A 682 -74.36 74.32 4.34
C HIS A 682 -75.64 75.14 4.60
N GLN A 683 -76.32 74.79 5.70
CA GLN A 683 -76.90 75.74 6.65
C GLN A 683 -76.95 75.14 8.08
N GLU A 684 -76.79 75.98 9.12
CA GLU A 684 -76.77 75.60 10.54
C GLU A 684 -78.18 75.58 11.18
N ALA A 685 -78.37 74.86 12.31
CA ALA A 685 -78.65 75.46 13.64
C ALA A 685 -79.33 74.51 14.69
N LEU A 686 -79.02 74.76 15.98
CA LEU A 686 -79.89 74.73 17.20
C LEU A 686 -80.06 73.48 18.15
N LEU A 687 -79.98 73.80 19.47
CA LEU A 687 -80.58 73.20 20.72
C LEU A 687 -79.93 71.91 21.31
N GLU A 688 -79.45 71.82 22.59
CA GLU A 688 -80.08 71.91 23.96
C GLU A 688 -80.69 70.56 24.45
N THR A 689 -80.65 70.09 25.73
CA THR A 689 -80.32 70.67 27.08
C THR A 689 -80.08 69.55 28.16
N ALA A 690 -79.55 69.92 29.35
CA ALA A 690 -79.76 69.30 30.72
C ALA A 690 -79.20 67.88 31.05
N ASP A 691 -78.40 67.65 32.11
CA ASP A 691 -78.69 67.46 33.58
C ASP A 691 -79.04 65.98 33.94
N ASP A 692 -78.85 65.39 35.14
CA ASP A 692 -78.59 65.91 36.51
C ASP A 692 -77.77 64.91 37.43
N ASP A 693 -77.84 65.08 38.77
CA ASP A 693 -76.99 64.64 39.91
C ASP A 693 -77.10 63.23 40.60
N THR A 694 -76.05 62.90 41.39
CA THR A 694 -75.83 62.12 42.66
C THR A 694 -76.56 60.82 43.19
N GLU A 695 -75.77 60.10 44.02
CA GLU A 695 -76.05 59.57 45.39
C GLU A 695 -76.04 58.05 45.76
N ILE A 696 -75.68 57.78 47.03
CA ILE A 696 -75.41 56.47 47.68
C ILE A 696 -76.24 56.35 48.96
N PRO A 697 -76.72 55.15 49.37
CA PRO A 697 -77.09 54.93 50.78
C PRO A 697 -76.42 53.75 51.52
N ASN A 698 -76.08 54.08 52.77
CA ASN A 698 -75.44 53.37 53.89
C ASN A 698 -75.81 51.91 54.26
N ILE A 699 -74.89 51.32 55.05
CA ILE A 699 -75.02 50.08 55.85
C ILE A 699 -75.62 50.38 57.24
N VAL A 700 -76.32 49.41 57.83
CA VAL A 700 -76.72 49.38 59.26
C VAL A 700 -76.37 48.03 59.89
N LEU A 701 -75.90 48.01 61.15
CA LEU A 701 -76.24 47.07 62.25
C LEU A 701 -75.43 47.44 63.55
N PRO A 702 -75.85 47.03 64.77
CA PRO A 702 -75.55 47.74 66.02
C PRO A 702 -74.44 47.14 66.90
N GLY A 703 -74.03 47.87 67.96
CA GLY A 703 -73.10 47.39 69.00
C GLY A 703 -73.28 48.08 70.36
N LYS A 704 -73.15 47.32 71.46
CA LYS A 704 -73.47 47.72 72.85
C LYS A 704 -72.29 48.33 73.64
N THR A 705 -72.64 49.28 74.52
CA THR A 705 -72.12 49.63 75.88
C THR A 705 -70.76 49.12 76.40
N GLY A 706 -70.04 50.00 77.11
CA GLY A 706 -69.03 49.67 78.15
C GLY A 706 -67.61 50.18 77.81
N SER A 707 -67.25 51.44 78.08
CA SER A 707 -66.89 52.04 79.39
C SER A 707 -65.58 51.55 80.02
N HIS A 708 -64.49 52.31 79.84
CA HIS A 708 -63.82 53.05 80.95
C HIS A 708 -62.85 54.10 80.38
N GLY A 709 -62.68 55.21 81.10
CA GLY A 709 -62.10 56.45 80.58
C GLY A 709 -60.58 56.57 80.72
N GLY A 710 -59.99 57.34 79.82
CA GLY A 710 -58.69 58.00 79.97
C GLY A 710 -58.86 59.49 79.63
N SER A 711 -57.91 60.34 79.99
CA SER A 711 -58.01 61.79 79.74
C SER A 711 -58.10 62.10 78.23
N TYR A 712 -58.73 63.23 77.85
CA TYR A 712 -58.78 63.70 76.46
C TYR A 712 -57.38 63.80 75.84
N GLU A 713 -56.42 64.36 76.58
CA GLU A 713 -55.01 64.47 76.17
C GLU A 713 -54.34 63.10 75.97
N GLU A 714 -54.79 62.09 76.70
CA GLU A 714 -54.29 60.72 76.62
C GLU A 714 -54.83 60.00 75.39
N GLN A 715 -56.12 60.18 75.10
CA GLN A 715 -56.79 59.73 73.86
C GLN A 715 -56.15 60.41 72.63
N GLU A 716 -55.85 61.70 72.71
CA GLU A 716 -55.21 62.48 71.64
C GLU A 716 -53.76 62.02 71.38
N ARG A 717 -52.97 61.77 72.44
CA ARG A 717 -51.64 61.16 72.32
C ARG A 717 -51.67 59.75 71.72
N VAL A 718 -52.67 58.93 72.07
CA VAL A 718 -52.87 57.60 71.47
C VAL A 718 -53.27 57.73 69.99
N HIS A 719 -54.14 58.69 69.65
CA HIS A 719 -54.54 58.98 68.28
C HIS A 719 -53.35 59.37 67.40
N GLN A 720 -52.50 60.31 67.85
CA GLN A 720 -51.29 60.72 67.13
C GLN A 720 -50.31 59.55 66.87
N ARG A 721 -50.01 58.73 67.89
CA ARG A 721 -49.16 57.53 67.72
C ARG A 721 -49.76 56.50 66.75
N LEU A 722 -51.09 56.40 66.67
CA LEU A 722 -51.75 55.52 65.71
C LEU A 722 -51.69 56.08 64.27
N LEU A 723 -51.74 57.40 64.09
CA LEU A 723 -51.49 58.05 62.79
C LEU A 723 -50.04 57.83 62.34
N GLU A 724 -49.05 58.04 63.22
CA GLU A 724 -47.63 57.71 62.95
C GLU A 724 -47.45 56.23 62.58
N SER A 725 -48.16 55.33 63.26
CA SER A 725 -48.16 53.90 62.93
C SER A 725 -48.75 53.63 61.54
N ILE A 726 -49.83 54.30 61.13
CA ILE A 726 -50.38 54.20 59.76
C ILE A 726 -49.36 54.68 58.72
N GLU A 727 -48.71 55.81 58.99
CA GLU A 727 -47.67 56.41 58.14
C GLU A 727 -46.49 55.44 57.92
N ILE A 728 -46.02 54.79 58.99
CA ILE A 728 -44.96 53.77 58.94
C ILE A 728 -45.41 52.53 58.16
N HIS A 729 -46.65 52.07 58.31
CA HIS A 729 -47.14 50.89 57.60
C HIS A 729 -47.40 51.17 56.11
N LYS A 730 -47.88 52.37 55.74
CA LYS A 730 -47.97 52.82 54.33
C LYS A 730 -46.59 52.73 53.65
N ARG A 731 -45.58 53.41 54.20
CA ARG A 731 -44.21 53.40 53.65
C ARG A 731 -43.63 52.00 53.49
N LYS A 732 -43.99 51.05 54.37
CA LYS A 732 -43.58 49.64 54.26
C LYS A 732 -44.31 48.88 53.15
N VAL A 733 -45.60 49.15 52.92
CA VAL A 733 -46.35 48.64 51.76
C VAL A 733 -45.73 49.19 50.47
N ASP A 734 -45.45 50.50 50.39
CA ASP A 734 -44.82 51.13 49.22
C ASP A 734 -43.44 50.51 48.91
N GLN A 735 -42.63 50.27 49.95
CA GLN A 735 -41.34 49.57 49.82
C GLN A 735 -41.48 48.10 49.41
N CYS A 736 -42.54 47.41 49.83
CA CYS A 736 -42.85 46.05 49.36
C CYS A 736 -43.30 46.05 47.89
N PHE A 737 -44.11 47.03 47.48
CA PHE A 737 -44.57 47.20 46.10
C PHE A 737 -43.39 47.45 45.15
N GLN A 738 -42.49 48.38 45.48
CA GLN A 738 -41.27 48.62 44.69
C GLN A 738 -40.36 47.39 44.56
N LYS A 739 -40.35 46.49 45.56
CA LYS A 739 -39.60 45.22 45.48
C LYS A 739 -40.31 44.16 44.64
N LEU A 740 -41.65 44.16 44.61
CA LEU A 740 -42.44 43.31 43.73
C LEU A 740 -42.22 43.71 42.27
N THR A 741 -42.39 44.99 41.92
CA THR A 741 -42.20 45.50 40.55
C THR A 741 -40.81 45.20 40.01
N ARG A 742 -39.74 45.39 40.81
CA ARG A 742 -38.37 45.04 40.39
C ARG A 742 -38.15 43.54 40.18
N ALA A 743 -38.82 42.69 40.97
CA ALA A 743 -38.75 41.24 40.80
C ALA A 743 -39.54 40.77 39.58
N GLU A 744 -40.67 41.41 39.27
CA GLU A 744 -41.46 41.19 38.05
C GLU A 744 -40.64 41.60 36.80
N GLU A 745 -40.02 42.78 36.81
CA GLU A 745 -39.11 43.23 35.74
C GLU A 745 -37.91 42.29 35.53
N GLU A 746 -37.28 41.76 36.59
CA GLU A 746 -36.16 40.82 36.46
C GLU A 746 -36.62 39.44 35.97
N HIS A 747 -37.78 38.97 36.45
CA HIS A 747 -38.42 37.72 36.03
C HIS A 747 -38.75 37.72 34.53
N ASP A 748 -39.37 38.78 34.03
CA ASP A 748 -39.76 38.88 32.62
C ASP A 748 -38.54 38.95 31.70
N ARG A 749 -37.48 39.69 32.11
CA ARG A 749 -36.18 39.69 31.41
C ARG A 749 -35.55 38.30 31.33
N LEU A 750 -35.58 37.53 32.43
CA LEU A 750 -35.06 36.14 32.43
C LEU A 750 -35.92 35.20 31.59
N ILE A 751 -37.24 35.40 31.53
CA ILE A 751 -38.12 34.64 30.62
C ILE A 751 -37.77 34.92 29.16
N ASP A 752 -37.55 36.18 28.79
CA ASP A 752 -37.21 36.53 27.40
C ASP A 752 -35.79 36.08 27.03
N MET A 753 -34.83 36.13 27.96
CA MET A 753 -33.53 35.45 27.79
C MET A 753 -33.71 33.94 27.58
N LYS A 754 -34.47 33.25 28.44
CA LYS A 754 -34.74 31.81 28.34
C LYS A 754 -35.37 31.43 26.98
N LYS A 755 -36.31 32.23 26.46
CA LYS A 755 -36.90 32.04 25.12
C LYS A 755 -35.85 32.21 24.02
N LYS A 756 -35.06 33.29 24.08
CA LYS A 756 -34.01 33.59 23.10
C LYS A 756 -32.98 32.46 23.02
N GLU A 757 -32.45 32.04 24.18
CA GLU A 757 -31.46 30.97 24.27
C GLU A 757 -32.01 29.62 23.78
N ALA A 758 -33.28 29.32 24.04
CA ALA A 758 -33.93 28.11 23.51
C ALA A 758 -34.08 28.12 21.97
N VAL A 759 -34.35 29.28 21.36
CA VAL A 759 -34.40 29.43 19.90
C VAL A 759 -33.01 29.29 19.28
N GLU A 760 -31.98 29.93 19.86
CA GLU A 760 -30.59 29.79 19.39
C GLU A 760 -30.08 28.34 19.52
N ILE A 761 -30.40 27.64 20.61
CA ILE A 761 -30.10 26.20 20.77
C ILE A 761 -30.75 25.38 19.66
N SER A 762 -32.04 25.59 19.37
CA SER A 762 -32.73 24.86 18.30
C SER A 762 -32.16 25.15 16.91
N GLN A 763 -31.64 26.36 16.67
CA GLN A 763 -30.97 26.72 15.42
C GLN A 763 -29.61 26.03 15.30
N LEU A 764 -28.79 26.04 16.36
CA LEU A 764 -27.49 25.35 16.39
C LEU A 764 -27.64 23.83 16.24
N GLU A 765 -28.67 23.23 16.84
CA GLU A 765 -28.98 21.80 16.67
C GLU A 765 -29.40 21.47 15.22
N GLY A 766 -30.20 22.34 14.58
CA GLY A 766 -30.52 22.24 13.15
C GLY A 766 -29.30 22.44 12.24
N GLU A 767 -28.39 23.35 12.59
CA GLU A 767 -27.13 23.56 11.85
C GLU A 767 -26.22 22.32 11.95
N ILE A 768 -26.07 21.72 13.14
CA ILE A 768 -25.36 20.44 13.33
C ILE A 768 -25.94 19.33 12.45
N GLU A 769 -27.27 19.20 12.38
CA GLU A 769 -27.91 18.15 11.58
C GLU A 769 -27.72 18.40 10.07
N SER A 770 -27.81 19.66 9.62
CA SER A 770 -27.48 20.03 8.23
C SER A 770 -26.03 19.71 7.86
N LEU A 771 -25.08 19.94 8.77
CA LEU A 771 -23.65 19.65 8.59
C LEU A 771 -23.34 18.14 8.64
N ARG A 772 -24.17 17.33 9.31
CA ARG A 772 -24.13 15.85 9.23
C ARG A 772 -24.58 15.37 7.87
N VAL A 773 -25.75 15.79 7.40
CA VAL A 773 -26.27 15.42 6.07
C VAL A 773 -25.29 15.86 4.96
N GLN A 774 -24.72 17.06 5.05
CA GLN A 774 -23.68 17.50 4.11
C GLN A 774 -22.37 16.70 4.19
N ALA A 775 -22.01 16.16 5.37
CA ALA A 775 -20.87 15.25 5.50
C ALA A 775 -21.17 13.86 4.91
N GLU A 776 -22.42 13.41 4.98
CA GLU A 776 -22.93 12.20 4.33
C GLU A 776 -22.98 12.37 2.79
N ASP A 777 -23.26 13.57 2.27
CA ASP A 777 -23.18 13.87 0.82
C ASP A 777 -21.73 14.06 0.30
N LEU A 778 -20.84 14.67 1.10
CA LEU A 778 -19.44 14.89 0.72
C LEU A 778 -18.61 13.59 0.69
N HIS A 779 -19.00 12.60 1.50
CA HIS A 779 -18.59 11.22 1.29
C HIS A 779 -19.56 10.57 0.31
N GLY A 780 -19.21 10.45 -0.97
CA GLY A 780 -20.04 9.74 -1.97
C GLY A 780 -20.32 8.27 -1.59
N VAL A 781 -21.35 8.06 -0.78
CA VAL A 781 -21.65 6.83 -0.04
C VAL A 781 -23.12 6.46 -0.25
N ASN A 782 -23.49 6.25 -1.51
CA ASN A 782 -24.68 5.47 -1.87
C ASN A 782 -24.41 4.38 -2.92
N THR A 783 -23.13 4.07 -3.20
CA THR A 783 -22.75 2.94 -4.06
C THR A 783 -21.48 2.17 -3.69
N LEU A 784 -20.64 2.65 -2.75
CA LEU A 784 -19.39 1.97 -2.35
C LEU A 784 -19.08 1.99 -0.84
N ASN A 785 -20.09 2.17 0.02
CA ASN A 785 -19.96 1.99 1.47
C ASN A 785 -21.22 1.37 2.11
N LYS A 786 -21.92 0.54 1.33
CA LYS A 786 -22.34 -0.72 1.95
C LYS A 786 -21.05 -1.49 2.18
N PHE A 787 -20.65 -1.64 3.44
CA PHE A 787 -20.07 -2.91 3.84
C PHE A 787 -21.14 -3.96 3.56
N ASP A 788 -21.12 -4.53 2.35
CA ASP A 788 -21.69 -5.85 2.14
C ASP A 788 -21.01 -6.76 3.19
N ARG A 789 -21.69 -7.80 3.69
CA ARG A 789 -21.09 -8.82 4.58
C ARG A 789 -19.94 -9.62 3.91
N LYS A 790 -19.37 -9.10 2.83
CA LYS A 790 -18.28 -9.62 1.99
C LYS A 790 -16.98 -8.82 2.10
N ASP A 791 -16.92 -7.64 2.73
CA ASP A 791 -15.69 -6.83 2.78
C ASP A 791 -14.78 -7.05 4.01
N LEU A 792 -15.22 -7.90 4.93
CA LEU A 792 -14.29 -8.92 5.44
C LEU A 792 -14.09 -9.92 4.29
N SER A 793 -13.18 -9.60 3.34
CA SER A 793 -13.06 -10.41 2.12
C SER A 793 -12.92 -11.88 2.47
N ALA A 794 -13.77 -12.72 1.86
CA ALA A 794 -13.75 -14.16 2.12
C ALA A 794 -12.36 -14.74 1.90
N GLU A 795 -11.54 -14.10 1.06
CA GLU A 795 -10.12 -14.36 0.83
C GLU A 795 -9.18 -13.96 1.99
N ARG A 796 -9.43 -12.87 2.73
CA ARG A 796 -8.68 -12.51 3.94
C ARG A 796 -8.98 -13.47 5.07
N ILE A 797 -10.27 -13.76 5.29
CA ILE A 797 -10.71 -14.78 6.25
C ILE A 797 -10.15 -16.15 5.83
N ALA A 798 -10.27 -16.55 4.56
CA ALA A 798 -9.71 -17.81 4.06
C ALA A 798 -8.17 -17.88 4.16
N ARG A 799 -7.43 -16.78 4.02
CA ARG A 799 -5.97 -16.75 4.23
C ARG A 799 -5.58 -17.02 5.67
N GLU A 800 -6.32 -16.49 6.63
CA GLU A 800 -6.06 -16.79 8.05
C GLU A 800 -6.53 -18.21 8.39
N ILE A 801 -7.76 -18.58 8.00
CA ILE A 801 -8.33 -19.93 8.14
C ILE A 801 -7.41 -21.01 7.56
N SER A 802 -6.79 -20.79 6.40
CA SER A 802 -5.90 -21.76 5.74
C SER A 802 -4.53 -21.92 6.40
N ARG A 803 -4.14 -21.00 7.30
CA ARG A 803 -2.95 -21.14 8.16
C ARG A 803 -3.24 -21.94 9.45
N THR A 804 -4.52 -22.20 9.75
CA THR A 804 -4.94 -22.88 10.98
C THR A 804 -4.98 -24.41 10.86
N THR A 805 -5.09 -25.10 12.01
CA THR A 805 -5.33 -26.55 12.08
C THR A 805 -6.75 -26.92 11.62
N LEU A 806 -6.94 -28.10 11.01
CA LEU A 806 -8.25 -28.52 10.46
C LEU A 806 -9.47 -28.27 11.37
N PRO A 807 -9.48 -28.62 12.68
CA PRO A 807 -10.64 -28.35 13.54
C PRO A 807 -10.94 -26.86 13.72
N THR A 808 -9.90 -26.03 13.79
CA THR A 808 -10.00 -24.57 13.84
C THR A 808 -10.60 -24.01 12.55
N LYS A 809 -10.14 -24.51 11.41
CA LYS A 809 -10.64 -24.12 10.10
C LYS A 809 -12.15 -24.35 10.00
N PHE A 810 -12.63 -25.53 10.38
CA PHE A 810 -14.07 -25.82 10.39
C PHE A 810 -14.86 -24.96 11.39
N PHE A 811 -14.30 -24.65 12.56
CA PHE A 811 -14.92 -23.74 13.53
C PHE A 811 -15.15 -22.34 12.94
N LEU A 812 -14.13 -21.75 12.31
CA LEU A 812 -14.22 -20.43 11.69
C LEU A 812 -15.09 -20.45 10.41
N GLU A 813 -15.00 -21.50 9.60
CA GLU A 813 -15.87 -21.71 8.43
C GLU A 813 -17.36 -21.74 8.83
N ALA A 814 -17.72 -22.36 9.95
CA ALA A 814 -19.10 -22.36 10.43
C ALA A 814 -19.62 -20.95 10.76
N PHE A 815 -18.82 -20.13 11.45
CA PHE A 815 -19.16 -18.73 11.71
C PHE A 815 -19.22 -17.85 10.45
N CYS A 816 -18.58 -18.28 9.35
CA CYS A 816 -18.62 -17.59 8.06
C CYS A 816 -19.63 -18.21 7.07
N SER A 817 -20.50 -19.13 7.52
CA SER A 817 -21.41 -19.90 6.66
C SER A 817 -22.89 -19.55 6.86
N ASP A 818 -23.74 -20.10 5.99
CA ASP A 818 -25.17 -19.76 5.90
C ASP A 818 -25.98 -19.95 7.19
N PHE A 819 -25.47 -20.69 8.18
CA PHE A 819 -26.08 -20.86 9.51
C PHE A 819 -26.37 -19.53 10.23
N PHE A 820 -25.58 -18.48 9.96
CA PHE A 820 -25.80 -17.11 10.48
C PHE A 820 -26.38 -16.14 9.43
N LEU A 821 -26.71 -16.64 8.23
CA LEU A 821 -27.34 -15.89 7.13
C LEU A 821 -28.81 -16.28 6.91
N SER A 822 -29.24 -17.46 7.37
CA SER A 822 -30.65 -17.87 7.37
C SER A 822 -31.43 -17.12 8.46
N THR A 823 -31.88 -15.89 8.13
CA THR A 823 -32.93 -15.20 8.89
C THR A 823 -34.28 -15.84 8.60
N ASP A 824 -34.55 -17.00 9.21
CA ASP A 824 -35.93 -17.44 9.42
C ASP A 824 -36.61 -16.42 10.35
N GLU A 825 -37.82 -15.98 9.99
CA GLU A 825 -38.53 -14.83 10.57
C GLU A 825 -39.04 -15.05 12.02
N GLY A 826 -38.51 -16.03 12.75
CA GLY A 826 -38.93 -16.42 14.10
C GLY A 826 -37.99 -16.05 15.26
N ASN A 827 -36.67 -15.93 15.03
CA ASN A 827 -35.68 -15.83 16.12
C ASN A 827 -34.90 -14.50 16.12
N SER A 828 -35.46 -13.48 16.77
CA SER A 828 -34.92 -12.11 16.85
C SER A 828 -33.56 -11.95 17.54
N HIS A 829 -33.02 -13.01 18.17
CA HIS A 829 -31.78 -12.97 18.95
C HIS A 829 -30.52 -13.43 18.19
N ILE A 830 -30.63 -13.90 16.95
CA ILE A 830 -29.46 -14.30 16.14
C ILE A 830 -28.55 -13.08 15.84
N GLY A 831 -29.13 -11.90 15.60
CA GLY A 831 -28.39 -10.65 15.35
C GLY A 831 -27.64 -10.07 16.56
N ASP A 832 -27.77 -10.70 17.73
CA ASP A 832 -26.97 -10.39 18.93
C ASP A 832 -25.68 -11.24 19.01
N ILE A 833 -25.46 -12.20 18.11
CA ILE A 833 -24.18 -12.91 17.99
C ILE A 833 -23.26 -12.05 17.12
N LEU A 834 -22.19 -11.50 17.70
CA LEU A 834 -21.31 -10.54 17.00
C LEU A 834 -20.25 -11.23 16.15
N GLY A 835 -19.66 -12.33 16.64
CA GLY A 835 -18.62 -13.08 15.93
C GLY A 835 -17.56 -13.67 16.86
N VAL A 836 -16.43 -14.08 16.28
CA VAL A 836 -15.27 -14.66 17.00
C VAL A 836 -14.22 -13.57 17.24
N VAL A 837 -13.60 -13.52 18.43
CA VAL A 837 -12.65 -12.46 18.84
C VAL A 837 -11.59 -12.14 17.78
N CYS A 838 -10.97 -13.16 17.17
CA CYS A 838 -9.93 -12.95 16.15
C CYS A 838 -10.43 -12.23 14.88
N LEU A 839 -11.74 -12.20 14.59
CA LEU A 839 -12.32 -11.54 13.41
C LEU A 839 -12.96 -10.19 13.71
N LEU A 840 -13.14 -9.83 14.99
CA LEU A 840 -13.86 -8.62 15.41
C LEU A 840 -12.99 -7.35 15.50
N ALA A 841 -11.66 -7.51 15.40
CA ALA A 841 -10.69 -6.42 15.40
C ALA A 841 -9.51 -6.75 14.48
N ALA A 842 -8.80 -5.72 14.03
CA ALA A 842 -7.64 -5.83 13.16
C ALA A 842 -6.42 -5.09 13.74
N ALA A 843 -5.21 -5.57 13.48
CA ALA A 843 -3.95 -4.95 13.90
C ALA A 843 -3.27 -4.20 12.74
N GLU A 844 -2.42 -3.22 13.05
CA GLU A 844 -1.70 -2.43 12.03
C GLU A 844 -0.69 -3.27 11.22
N ASN A 845 -0.04 -4.25 11.86
CA ASN A 845 0.98 -5.08 11.24
C ASN A 845 1.05 -6.48 11.88
N GLU A 846 1.69 -7.42 11.18
CA GLU A 846 1.77 -8.83 11.58
C GLU A 846 2.51 -9.01 12.92
N THR A 847 3.53 -8.19 13.21
CA THR A 847 4.27 -8.20 14.49
C THR A 847 3.38 -7.84 15.67
N LEU A 848 2.65 -6.72 15.59
CA LEU A 848 1.69 -6.31 16.62
C LEU A 848 0.59 -7.36 16.78
N SER A 849 0.10 -7.90 15.67
CA SER A 849 -0.91 -8.96 15.67
C SER A 849 -0.44 -10.21 16.42
N GLN A 850 0.79 -10.68 16.13
CA GLN A 850 1.41 -11.84 16.78
C GLN A 850 1.56 -11.66 18.29
N VAL A 851 2.09 -10.52 18.74
CA VAL A 851 2.33 -10.30 20.17
C VAL A 851 1.00 -10.13 20.94
N LEU A 852 -0.02 -9.49 20.35
CA LEU A 852 -1.35 -9.41 20.96
C LEU A 852 -2.06 -10.76 21.01
N ALA A 853 -1.98 -11.56 19.94
CA ALA A 853 -2.55 -12.91 19.89
C ALA A 853 -1.89 -13.86 20.89
N ASP A 854 -0.54 -13.84 21.00
CA ASP A 854 0.20 -14.63 21.99
C ASP A 854 0.00 -14.13 23.43
N PHE A 855 -0.28 -12.84 23.65
CA PHE A 855 -0.67 -12.34 24.97
C PHE A 855 -2.02 -12.89 25.42
N LEU A 856 -3.04 -12.82 24.55
CA LEU A 856 -4.40 -13.34 24.82
C LEU A 856 -4.45 -14.86 24.91
N GLY A 857 -3.67 -15.54 24.08
CA GLY A 857 -3.67 -16.99 23.93
C GLY A 857 -4.84 -17.52 23.10
N GLN A 858 -4.63 -18.71 22.53
CA GLN A 858 -5.50 -19.35 21.55
C GLN A 858 -6.97 -19.49 22.00
N GLU A 859 -7.24 -19.82 23.27
CA GLU A 859 -8.62 -19.96 23.78
C GLU A 859 -9.43 -18.65 23.76
N ASN A 860 -8.77 -17.50 23.97
CA ASN A 860 -9.43 -16.21 23.93
C ASN A 860 -9.61 -15.71 22.49
N MET A 861 -8.66 -16.02 21.60
CA MET A 861 -8.77 -15.71 20.17
C MET A 861 -9.96 -16.43 19.50
N PHE A 862 -10.33 -17.63 19.97
CA PHE A 862 -11.51 -18.37 19.50
C PHE A 862 -12.80 -18.13 20.29
N ALA A 863 -12.80 -17.24 21.28
CA ALA A 863 -14.01 -16.99 22.03
C ALA A 863 -15.09 -16.37 21.12
N VAL A 864 -16.34 -16.83 21.27
CA VAL A 864 -17.49 -16.27 20.55
C VAL A 864 -18.10 -15.16 21.40
N VAL A 865 -18.41 -14.04 20.77
CA VAL A 865 -18.91 -12.84 21.44
C VAL A 865 -20.40 -12.67 21.14
N CYS A 866 -21.19 -12.65 22.20
CA CYS A 866 -22.63 -12.44 22.19
C CYS A 866 -22.93 -11.12 22.89
N ARG A 867 -23.83 -10.30 22.34
CA ARG A 867 -24.34 -9.12 23.04
C ARG A 867 -25.15 -9.54 24.26
N THR A 868 -26.01 -10.55 24.10
CA THR A 868 -27.02 -10.94 25.10
C THR A 868 -26.91 -12.41 25.53
N HIS A 869 -27.40 -12.76 26.72
CA HIS A 869 -27.43 -14.17 27.19
C HIS A 869 -28.26 -15.07 26.26
N LYS A 870 -29.37 -14.57 25.73
CA LYS A 870 -30.22 -15.33 24.79
C LYS A 870 -29.49 -15.71 23.51
N ALA A 871 -28.56 -14.87 23.05
CA ALA A 871 -27.70 -15.19 21.91
C ALA A 871 -26.68 -16.28 22.23
N ALA A 872 -26.20 -16.37 23.48
CA ALA A 872 -25.36 -17.48 23.94
C ALA A 872 -26.15 -18.80 24.02
N GLU A 873 -27.39 -18.78 24.51
CA GLU A 873 -28.31 -19.94 24.56
C GLU A 873 -28.64 -20.51 23.16
N LEU A 874 -28.63 -19.68 22.11
CA LEU A 874 -28.78 -20.14 20.73
C LEU A 874 -27.55 -20.93 20.22
N LEU A 875 -26.35 -20.61 20.71
CA LEU A 875 -25.11 -21.28 20.31
C LEU A 875 -24.90 -22.60 21.05
N ILE A 876 -25.13 -22.60 22.37
CA ILE A 876 -24.88 -23.74 23.26
C ILE A 876 -26.05 -23.85 24.24
N ARG A 877 -26.62 -25.06 24.32
CA ARG A 877 -27.60 -25.43 25.34
C ARG A 877 -27.05 -26.57 26.17
N LEU A 878 -27.29 -26.53 27.48
CA LEU A 878 -26.99 -27.64 28.37
C LEU A 878 -28.19 -28.58 28.49
N ASP A 879 -27.91 -29.87 28.55
CA ASP A 879 -28.89 -30.92 28.84
C ASP A 879 -29.27 -30.92 30.35
N LYS A 880 -30.20 -31.80 30.73
CA LYS A 880 -30.66 -31.91 32.12
C LYS A 880 -29.59 -32.44 33.10
N ASN A 881 -28.47 -32.95 32.59
CA ASN A 881 -27.35 -33.50 33.35
C ASN A 881 -26.16 -32.52 33.44
N GLY A 882 -26.25 -31.34 32.79
CA GLY A 882 -25.17 -30.38 32.68
C GLY A 882 -24.15 -30.67 31.57
N GLY A 883 -24.40 -31.67 30.72
CA GLY A 883 -23.67 -31.89 29.47
C GLY A 883 -24.12 -30.93 28.37
N VAL A 884 -23.37 -30.83 27.27
CA VAL A 884 -23.77 -30.03 26.11
C VAL A 884 -24.76 -30.83 25.25
N ASP A 885 -25.87 -30.21 24.82
CA ASP A 885 -26.80 -30.82 23.88
C ASP A 885 -26.21 -30.81 22.46
N GLU A 886 -25.65 -31.94 22.04
CA GLU A 886 -25.08 -32.16 20.70
C GLU A 886 -26.08 -31.99 19.55
N ASN A 887 -27.39 -31.91 19.84
CA ASN A 887 -28.44 -31.67 18.85
C ASN A 887 -28.90 -30.21 18.80
N TRP A 888 -28.21 -29.29 19.50
CA TRP A 888 -28.54 -27.87 19.52
C TRP A 888 -27.44 -26.98 18.91
N GLY A 889 -27.84 -25.82 18.39
CA GLY A 889 -26.97 -24.70 18.05
C GLY A 889 -25.75 -25.08 17.18
N LEU A 890 -24.58 -24.62 17.62
CA LEU A 890 -23.32 -24.80 16.88
C LEU A 890 -22.88 -26.28 16.82
N TYR A 891 -23.15 -27.07 17.87
CA TYR A 891 -22.80 -28.50 17.90
C TYR A 891 -23.63 -29.30 16.90
N HIS A 892 -24.92 -29.01 16.78
CA HIS A 892 -25.77 -29.59 15.73
C HIS A 892 -25.24 -29.29 14.33
N TYR A 893 -24.86 -28.04 14.08
CA TYR A 893 -24.34 -27.61 12.78
C TYR A 893 -23.02 -28.32 12.42
N MET A 894 -22.08 -28.40 13.35
CA MET A 894 -20.83 -29.15 13.17
C MET A 894 -21.09 -30.62 12.83
N ARG A 895 -22.02 -31.24 13.56
CA ARG A 895 -22.43 -32.63 13.33
C ARG A 895 -23.07 -32.84 11.95
N MET A 896 -23.91 -31.90 11.48
CA MET A 896 -24.45 -31.93 10.11
C MET A 896 -23.37 -31.85 9.03
N LYS A 897 -22.21 -31.23 9.32
CA LYS A 897 -21.05 -31.17 8.43
C LYS A 897 -20.06 -32.33 8.61
N ASN A 898 -20.41 -33.37 9.39
CA ASN A 898 -19.53 -34.46 9.80
C ASN A 898 -18.23 -34.00 10.48
N GLN A 899 -18.28 -32.89 11.23
CA GLN A 899 -17.16 -32.38 12.02
C GLN A 899 -17.41 -32.56 13.52
N VAL A 900 -16.33 -32.80 14.27
CA VAL A 900 -16.35 -32.87 15.73
C VAL A 900 -15.69 -31.61 16.27
N LEU A 901 -16.42 -30.86 17.10
CA LEU A 901 -15.90 -29.70 17.79
C LEU A 901 -15.36 -30.12 19.17
N ASP A 902 -14.23 -29.56 19.58
CA ASP A 902 -13.66 -29.82 20.91
C ASP A 902 -14.64 -29.35 22.00
N ASN A 903 -14.63 -30.01 23.16
CA ASN A 903 -15.63 -29.85 24.22
C ASN A 903 -15.48 -28.54 25.02
N ARG A 904 -14.68 -27.58 24.54
CA ARG A 904 -14.38 -26.31 25.22
C ARG A 904 -14.48 -25.14 24.26
N ILE A 905 -15.64 -24.48 24.24
CA ILE A 905 -15.83 -23.17 23.62
C ILE A 905 -15.89 -22.12 24.73
N ARG A 906 -15.19 -21.00 24.57
CA ARG A 906 -15.33 -19.82 25.42
C ARG A 906 -16.39 -18.88 24.82
N LEU A 907 -17.36 -18.46 25.63
CA LEU A 907 -18.34 -17.44 25.26
C LEU A 907 -18.06 -16.16 26.07
N PHE A 908 -18.20 -15.02 25.42
CA PHE A 908 -18.16 -13.69 26.04
C PHE A 908 -19.51 -13.01 25.85
N VAL A 909 -20.27 -12.83 26.93
CA VAL A 909 -21.56 -12.13 26.92
C VAL A 909 -21.34 -10.68 27.36
N LEU A 910 -21.64 -9.70 26.49
CA LEU A 910 -21.34 -8.29 26.74
C LEU A 910 -22.25 -7.64 27.79
N GLU A 911 -23.48 -8.14 27.98
CA GLU A 911 -24.38 -7.69 29.06
C GLU A 911 -23.74 -7.77 30.45
N ASP A 912 -22.94 -8.81 30.72
CA ASP A 912 -22.29 -9.05 32.01
C ASP A 912 -20.92 -8.38 32.16
N MET A 913 -20.35 -7.85 31.08
CA MET A 913 -19.03 -7.22 31.11
C MET A 913 -19.11 -5.82 31.71
N LYS A 914 -18.24 -5.50 32.67
CA LYS A 914 -18.05 -4.11 33.11
C LYS A 914 -17.38 -3.32 31.96
N PRO A 915 -18.04 -2.30 31.38
CA PRO A 915 -17.42 -1.46 30.37
C PRO A 915 -16.36 -0.54 30.99
N TYR A 916 -15.53 0.06 30.13
CA TYR A 916 -14.70 1.20 30.47
C TYR A 916 -15.56 2.36 31.00
N ASP A 917 -15.16 2.94 32.12
CA ASP A 917 -15.87 3.98 32.86
C ASP A 917 -15.28 5.39 32.66
N GLY A 918 -14.21 5.53 31.86
CA GLY A 918 -13.62 6.81 31.47
C GLY A 918 -14.10 7.34 30.11
N ASP A 919 -13.64 8.54 29.76
CA ASP A 919 -14.04 9.23 28.54
C ASP A 919 -13.47 8.61 27.25
N LEU A 920 -14.17 8.87 26.14
CA LEU A 920 -13.72 8.54 24.79
C LEU A 920 -13.17 9.78 24.08
N ASP A 921 -12.28 9.55 23.12
CA ASP A 921 -11.98 10.54 22.09
C ASP A 921 -13.07 10.49 21.00
N GLU A 922 -14.10 11.32 21.18
CA GLU A 922 -15.21 11.47 20.24
C GLU A 922 -14.81 12.03 18.87
N TYR A 923 -13.61 12.62 18.75
CA TYR A 923 -13.11 13.23 17.52
C TYR A 923 -12.23 12.29 16.71
N HIS A 924 -11.66 11.25 17.34
CA HIS A 924 -10.93 10.21 16.66
C HIS A 924 -11.90 9.23 15.97
N ALA A 925 -11.73 8.98 14.67
CA ALA A 925 -12.65 8.15 13.87
C ALA A 925 -12.88 6.74 14.47
N GLN A 926 -11.85 6.20 15.13
CA GLN A 926 -11.87 4.89 15.81
C GLN A 926 -12.28 4.91 17.30
N ARG A 927 -12.75 6.06 17.81
CA ARG A 927 -13.23 6.29 19.20
C ARG A 927 -12.32 5.69 20.27
N LEU A 928 -11.08 6.18 20.32
CA LEU A 928 -10.07 5.66 21.25
C LEU A 928 -10.46 5.96 22.70
N LEU A 929 -10.04 5.09 23.62
CA LEU A 929 -10.24 5.29 25.06
C LEU A 929 -9.26 6.36 25.55
N LYS A 930 -9.72 7.40 26.25
CA LYS A 930 -8.84 8.40 26.89
C LYS A 930 -8.25 7.83 28.17
N ILE A 931 -7.23 6.99 28.01
CA ILE A 931 -6.43 6.44 29.11
C ILE A 931 -5.22 7.34 29.31
N GLU A 932 -4.97 7.79 30.55
CA GLU A 932 -3.82 8.60 30.91
C GLU A 932 -2.50 7.94 30.47
N GLN A 933 -1.54 8.71 29.95
CA GLN A 933 -0.23 8.17 29.59
C GLN A 933 0.51 7.67 30.85
N PRO A 934 1.30 6.58 30.74
CA PRO A 934 2.07 6.08 31.86
C PRO A 934 3.12 7.11 32.29
N ASP A 935 3.18 7.39 33.59
CA ASP A 935 4.18 8.26 34.20
C ASP A 935 5.32 7.45 34.82
N TYR A 936 6.55 7.85 34.51
CA TYR A 936 7.78 7.35 35.10
C TYR A 936 8.71 8.52 35.44
N ASN A 937 8.57 9.05 36.66
CA ASN A 937 9.29 10.20 37.21
C ASN A 937 9.02 11.53 36.47
N GLY A 938 7.77 11.81 36.09
CA GLY A 938 7.34 13.00 35.37
C GLY A 938 7.54 12.93 33.85
N LEU A 939 7.84 11.75 33.31
CA LEU A 939 8.11 11.51 31.89
C LEU A 939 7.45 10.22 31.41
N VAL A 940 7.04 10.19 30.15
CA VAL A 940 6.55 8.96 29.51
C VAL A 940 7.71 7.97 29.36
N PRO A 941 7.55 6.70 29.76
CA PRO A 941 8.53 5.64 29.54
C PRO A 941 9.06 5.58 28.10
N ALA A 942 10.39 5.61 27.96
CA ALA A 942 11.04 5.49 26.66
C ALA A 942 10.63 4.19 25.97
N GLY A 943 10.26 4.27 24.69
CA GLY A 943 9.81 3.13 23.89
C GLY A 943 8.33 2.76 24.03
N PHE A 944 7.53 3.48 24.83
CA PHE A 944 6.08 3.30 24.90
C PHE A 944 5.40 3.68 23.56
N LEU A 945 4.60 2.76 23.01
CA LEU A 945 3.91 2.91 21.73
C LEU A 945 2.41 3.20 21.87
N GLY A 946 1.84 2.96 23.06
CA GLY A 946 0.42 3.12 23.33
C GLY A 946 -0.20 1.95 24.11
N TYR A 947 -1.49 2.05 24.38
CA TYR A 947 -2.27 0.98 25.00
C TYR A 947 -2.81 0.02 23.95
N ALA A 948 -2.70 -1.29 24.19
CA ALA A 948 -3.10 -2.34 23.26
C ALA A 948 -4.55 -2.19 22.75
N VAL A 949 -5.47 -1.82 23.66
CA VAL A 949 -6.88 -1.55 23.34
C VAL A 949 -7.10 -0.40 22.35
N ASN A 950 -6.16 0.54 22.22
CA ASN A 950 -6.20 1.65 21.27
C ASN A 950 -5.40 1.39 19.98
N LEU A 951 -4.52 0.37 19.96
CA LEU A 951 -3.72 -0.02 18.80
C LEU A 951 -4.44 -1.02 17.87
N LEU A 952 -5.60 -1.54 18.27
CA LEU A 952 -6.50 -2.32 17.43
C LEU A 952 -7.50 -1.42 16.69
N HIS A 953 -7.80 -1.79 15.45
CA HIS A 953 -8.85 -1.21 14.61
C HIS A 953 -10.14 -2.05 14.74
N VAL A 954 -11.29 -1.40 14.79
CA VAL A 954 -12.61 -1.99 14.97
C VAL A 954 -13.56 -1.44 13.89
N ASN A 955 -14.33 -2.31 13.26
CA ASN A 955 -15.28 -1.91 12.20
C ASN A 955 -16.34 -0.94 12.74
N ASP A 956 -16.80 -0.01 11.90
CA ASP A 956 -17.71 1.08 12.31
C ASP A 956 -19.04 0.58 12.90
N GLU A 957 -19.56 -0.54 12.40
CA GLU A 957 -20.74 -1.24 12.94
C GLU A 957 -20.58 -1.65 14.42
N HIS A 958 -19.35 -1.86 14.87
CA HIS A 958 -19.00 -2.30 16.22
C HIS A 958 -18.49 -1.16 17.12
N LEU A 959 -18.24 0.04 16.58
CA LEU A 959 -17.86 1.23 17.37
C LEU A 959 -19.02 1.84 18.16
N ASN A 960 -20.26 1.69 17.68
CA ASN A 960 -21.35 2.60 18.05
C ASN A 960 -22.54 1.95 18.78
N PHE A 961 -22.61 0.62 18.91
CA PHE A 961 -23.74 -0.03 19.59
C PHE A 961 -23.68 0.19 21.12
N ARG A 962 -24.86 0.33 21.74
CA ARG A 962 -25.01 0.48 23.19
C ARG A 962 -25.26 -0.88 23.84
N ILE A 963 -24.67 -1.09 25.02
CA ILE A 963 -25.01 -2.19 25.94
C ILE A 963 -25.97 -1.62 26.97
N GLN A 964 -26.92 -2.41 27.47
CA GLN A 964 -27.97 -1.92 28.38
C GLN A 964 -27.44 -1.41 29.74
N SER A 965 -26.21 -1.75 30.12
CA SER A 965 -25.62 -1.51 31.44
C SER A 965 -24.73 -0.26 31.57
N GLY A 966 -24.38 0.45 30.48
CA GLY A 966 -23.47 1.60 30.56
C GLY A 966 -23.05 2.24 29.23
N ASN A 967 -22.38 3.38 29.32
CA ASN A 967 -22.25 4.34 28.21
C ASN A 967 -21.23 4.00 27.10
N HIS A 968 -21.60 4.42 25.88
CA HIS A 968 -20.81 4.91 24.73
C HIS A 968 -19.62 4.13 24.13
N GLY A 969 -19.02 3.12 24.76
CA GLY A 969 -17.74 2.53 24.33
C GLY A 969 -17.73 1.56 23.13
N GLY A 970 -18.89 1.09 22.67
CA GLY A 970 -18.99 0.02 21.65
C GLY A 970 -18.20 -1.24 22.03
N LEU A 971 -17.68 -1.96 21.04
CA LEU A 971 -16.83 -3.13 21.25
C LEU A 971 -15.46 -2.80 21.89
N ARG A 972 -14.92 -1.61 21.62
CA ARG A 972 -13.61 -1.16 22.14
C ARG A 972 -13.65 -0.99 23.66
N GLY A 973 -14.64 -0.23 24.15
CA GLY A 973 -14.83 0.02 25.58
C GLY A 973 -15.46 -1.14 26.35
N SER A 974 -15.93 -2.20 25.70
CA SER A 974 -16.47 -3.41 26.36
C SER A 974 -15.49 -4.58 26.25
N LEU A 975 -15.59 -5.37 25.18
CA LEU A 975 -14.78 -6.58 24.96
C LEU A 975 -13.27 -6.29 24.99
N LEU A 976 -12.79 -5.37 24.16
CA LEU A 976 -11.35 -5.16 24.00
C LEU A 976 -10.74 -4.57 25.27
N TYR A 977 -11.44 -3.66 25.96
CA TYR A 977 -11.01 -3.18 27.26
C TYR A 977 -11.06 -4.28 28.34
N SER A 978 -12.04 -5.19 28.33
CA SER A 978 -12.05 -6.34 29.25
C SER A 978 -10.88 -7.30 29.00
N LEU A 979 -10.48 -7.50 27.75
CA LEU A 979 -9.38 -8.40 27.35
C LEU A 979 -7.98 -7.80 27.61
N PHE A 980 -7.78 -6.53 27.27
CA PHE A 980 -6.46 -5.88 27.33
C PHE A 980 -6.31 -4.90 28.50
N LYS A 981 -7.39 -4.29 29.00
CA LYS A 981 -7.36 -3.21 30.01
C LYS A 981 -6.34 -2.13 29.61
N GLU A 982 -5.55 -1.65 30.56
CA GLU A 982 -4.45 -0.69 30.35
C GLU A 982 -3.12 -1.38 29.96
N LEU A 983 -3.15 -2.50 29.21
CA LEU A 983 -1.93 -3.18 28.74
C LEU A 983 -1.10 -2.25 27.84
N GLN A 984 0.13 -1.97 28.26
CA GLN A 984 1.05 -1.07 27.56
C GLN A 984 1.86 -1.83 26.51
N VAL A 985 2.10 -1.22 25.35
CA VAL A 985 2.91 -1.80 24.26
C VAL A 985 4.21 -1.00 24.11
N TYR A 986 5.33 -1.70 23.94
CA TYR A 986 6.67 -1.13 23.83
C TYR A 986 7.40 -1.59 22.56
N ASP A 987 8.35 -0.79 22.10
CA ASP A 987 9.23 -1.11 20.97
C ASP A 987 10.11 -2.36 21.21
N THR A 988 10.65 -2.50 22.42
CA THR A 988 11.68 -3.49 22.78
C THR A 988 11.52 -3.97 24.22
N ARG A 989 11.92 -5.20 24.49
CA ARG A 989 11.84 -5.84 25.81
C ARG A 989 12.69 -5.09 26.83
N ARG A 990 13.81 -4.52 26.40
CA ARG A 990 14.68 -3.70 27.26
C ARG A 990 13.96 -2.44 27.75
N ASN A 991 13.15 -1.81 26.91
CA ASN A 991 12.40 -0.62 27.27
C ASN A 991 11.17 -0.97 28.13
N LEU A 992 10.44 -2.04 27.81
CA LEU A 992 9.40 -2.62 28.67
C LEU A 992 9.91 -2.92 30.09
N LEU A 993 11.07 -3.58 30.23
CA LEU A 993 11.65 -3.92 31.54
C LEU A 993 12.15 -2.69 32.32
N ARG A 994 12.52 -1.61 31.63
CA ARG A 994 12.83 -0.31 32.26
C ARG A 994 11.56 0.41 32.75
N ALA A 995 10.45 0.22 32.05
CA ALA A 995 9.15 0.79 32.38
C ALA A 995 8.36 -0.01 33.42
N LYS A 996 8.87 -1.16 33.87
CA LYS A 996 8.26 -2.10 34.83
C LYS A 996 7.47 -1.44 35.97
N ASP A 997 8.00 -0.39 36.58
CA ASP A 997 7.38 0.24 37.75
C ASP A 997 6.24 1.20 37.41
N ALA A 998 6.12 1.63 36.14
CA ALA A 998 4.99 2.37 35.58
C ALA A 998 3.89 1.48 34.95
N LEU A 999 4.06 0.15 34.98
CA LEU A 999 3.03 -0.79 34.51
C LEU A 999 1.91 -0.91 35.56
N LYS A 1000 0.70 -0.48 35.20
CA LYS A 1000 -0.52 -0.63 36.04
C LYS A 1000 -1.07 -2.05 36.01
N THR A 1001 -1.34 -2.59 34.81
CA THR A 1001 -1.84 -3.96 34.61
C THR A 1001 -0.71 -4.89 34.15
N GLY A 1002 -0.02 -4.50 33.08
CA GLY A 1002 1.09 -5.25 32.49
C GLY A 1002 1.60 -4.54 31.24
N GLY A 1003 2.52 -5.18 30.53
CA GLY A 1003 3.01 -4.68 29.25
C GLY A 1003 3.62 -5.74 28.36
N ILE A 1004 3.70 -5.44 27.06
CA ILE A 1004 4.27 -6.27 26.02
C ILE A 1004 5.25 -5.48 25.16
N SER A 1005 6.16 -6.15 24.45
CA SER A 1005 7.03 -5.51 23.47
C SER A 1005 7.06 -6.23 22.13
N LEU A 1006 7.29 -5.48 21.04
CA LEU A 1006 7.25 -6.01 19.67
C LEU A 1006 8.32 -7.08 19.36
N ASP A 1007 9.40 -7.14 20.16
CA ASP A 1007 10.43 -8.19 20.13
C ASP A 1007 10.13 -9.40 21.05
N GLY A 1008 8.91 -9.51 21.60
CA GLY A 1008 8.46 -10.67 22.39
C GLY A 1008 8.80 -10.62 23.88
N GLY A 1009 8.81 -9.43 24.50
CA GLY A 1009 8.74 -9.30 25.95
C GLY A 1009 7.29 -9.30 26.42
N VAL A 1010 6.98 -9.99 27.53
CA VAL A 1010 5.66 -9.96 28.17
C VAL A 1010 5.81 -9.90 29.69
N VAL A 1011 5.14 -8.91 30.30
CA VAL A 1011 4.98 -8.73 31.75
C VAL A 1011 3.48 -8.76 32.02
N ARG A 1012 2.95 -9.89 32.53
CA ARG A 1012 1.49 -10.08 32.72
C ARG A 1012 0.93 -9.33 33.92
N ALA A 1013 1.77 -9.15 34.94
CA ALA A 1013 1.49 -8.42 36.17
C ALA A 1013 2.80 -7.96 36.78
N LYS A 1014 2.76 -7.01 37.74
CA LYS A 1014 3.96 -6.57 38.46
C LYS A 1014 4.65 -7.74 39.16
N GLY A 1015 5.83 -8.13 38.69
CA GLY A 1015 6.60 -9.29 39.17
C GLY A 1015 6.30 -10.62 38.48
N CYS A 1016 5.51 -10.64 37.40
CA CYS A 1016 5.22 -11.83 36.59
C CYS A 1016 5.67 -11.62 35.14
N GLU A 1017 6.79 -12.23 34.78
CA GLU A 1017 7.45 -12.12 33.46
C GLU A 1017 7.49 -13.49 32.76
N ASP A 1018 7.08 -13.52 31.49
CA ASP A 1018 7.14 -14.75 30.69
C ASP A 1018 8.49 -14.87 29.96
N PHE A 1019 9.07 -16.08 29.92
CA PHE A 1019 10.32 -16.39 29.24
C PHE A 1019 10.13 -17.58 28.28
N GLY A 1020 10.53 -17.42 27.01
CA GLY A 1020 10.48 -18.49 26.01
C GLY A 1020 10.50 -17.98 24.57
N HIS A 1021 10.38 -18.90 23.61
CA HIS A 1021 10.11 -18.59 22.21
C HIS A 1021 8.60 -18.38 21.99
N TRP A 1022 8.26 -17.26 21.36
CA TRP A 1022 6.89 -16.85 20.99
C TRP A 1022 6.55 -17.30 19.56
N GLY A 1023 5.32 -17.08 19.11
CA GLY A 1023 4.80 -17.65 17.86
C GLY A 1023 4.09 -19.00 18.04
N LYS A 1024 3.48 -19.25 19.21
CA LYS A 1024 2.70 -20.48 19.45
C LYS A 1024 1.25 -20.37 18.96
N THR A 1025 0.67 -19.18 19.03
CA THR A 1025 -0.71 -18.94 18.60
C THR A 1025 -0.76 -18.87 17.08
N LYS A 1026 -1.41 -19.85 16.45
CA LYS A 1026 -1.54 -19.99 14.99
C LYS A 1026 -2.65 -19.13 14.37
N VAL A 1027 -3.29 -18.28 15.17
CA VAL A 1027 -4.43 -17.45 14.76
C VAL A 1027 -4.20 -16.04 15.24
N LEU A 1028 -4.10 -15.13 14.28
CA LEU A 1028 -3.75 -13.75 14.49
C LEU A 1028 -4.99 -12.86 14.29
N PHE A 1029 -4.89 -11.60 14.72
CA PHE A 1029 -5.81 -10.59 14.24
C PHE A 1029 -5.50 -10.28 12.76
N PRO A 1030 -6.51 -10.11 11.89
CA PRO A 1030 -6.33 -9.60 10.54
C PRO A 1030 -5.48 -8.33 10.52
N VAL A 1031 -4.58 -8.21 9.55
CA VAL A 1031 -3.83 -6.97 9.32
C VAL A 1031 -4.64 -6.06 8.41
N TYR A 1032 -5.02 -4.87 8.89
CA TYR A 1032 -5.75 -3.90 8.07
C TYR A 1032 -4.76 -3.06 7.24
N SER A 1033 -5.11 -2.81 5.98
CA SER A 1033 -4.28 -1.96 5.11
C SER A 1033 -4.62 -0.49 5.35
N LYS A 1034 -3.63 0.33 5.72
CA LYS A 1034 -3.79 1.78 5.87
C LYS A 1034 -4.17 2.51 4.56
N SER A 1035 -4.07 1.86 3.40
CA SER A 1035 -4.51 2.38 2.10
C SER A 1035 -6.01 2.73 2.00
N GLY A 1036 -6.85 2.25 2.91
CA GLY A 1036 -8.27 2.64 2.98
C GLY A 1036 -8.55 3.95 3.75
N GLN A 1037 -7.64 4.39 4.63
CA GLN A 1037 -7.83 5.66 5.35
C GLN A 1037 -7.38 6.83 4.48
N LYS A 1038 -8.32 7.36 3.68
CA LYS A 1038 -8.22 8.76 3.23
C LYS A 1038 -8.01 9.63 4.46
N ILE A 1039 -6.90 10.38 4.50
CA ILE A 1039 -6.78 11.50 5.44
C ILE A 1039 -8.03 12.39 5.23
N PRO A 1040 -8.74 12.80 6.31
CA PRO A 1040 -9.91 13.65 6.17
C PRO A 1040 -9.54 14.85 5.31
N SER A 1041 -10.29 15.07 4.22
CA SER A 1041 -10.00 16.17 3.31
C SER A 1041 -10.00 17.50 4.06
N LEU A 1042 -9.33 18.54 3.54
CA LEU A 1042 -9.41 19.88 4.14
C LEU A 1042 -10.86 20.36 4.36
N ARG A 1043 -11.82 19.91 3.54
CA ARG A 1043 -13.26 20.14 3.77
C ARG A 1043 -13.78 19.35 4.97
N SER A 1044 -13.41 18.07 5.10
CA SER A 1044 -13.73 17.24 6.27
C SER A 1044 -13.14 17.80 7.56
N ILE A 1045 -11.88 18.26 7.55
CA ILE A 1045 -11.23 18.92 8.69
C ILE A 1045 -11.95 20.24 9.02
N ASN A 1046 -12.29 21.07 8.03
CA ASN A 1046 -13.05 22.30 8.25
C ASN A 1046 -14.49 22.04 8.74
N HIS A 1047 -15.17 20.98 8.27
CA HIS A 1047 -16.46 20.54 8.80
C HIS A 1047 -16.33 20.04 10.25
N ILE A 1048 -15.30 19.27 10.59
CA ILE A 1048 -15.03 18.80 11.97
C ILE A 1048 -14.73 20.00 12.88
N THR A 1049 -13.84 20.92 12.48
CA THR A 1049 -13.54 22.14 13.23
C THR A 1049 -14.77 23.03 13.41
N ARG A 1050 -15.61 23.19 12.38
CA ARG A 1050 -16.87 23.94 12.48
C ARG A 1050 -17.90 23.24 13.38
N LEU A 1051 -18.00 21.91 13.32
CA LEU A 1051 -18.83 21.11 14.22
C LEU A 1051 -18.34 21.20 15.68
N MET A 1052 -17.02 21.26 15.92
CA MET A 1052 -16.45 21.52 17.25
C MET A 1052 -16.86 22.90 17.76
N GLN A 1053 -16.62 23.95 16.97
CA GLN A 1053 -17.00 25.33 17.32
C GLN A 1053 -18.51 25.49 17.58
N ILE A 1054 -19.37 24.80 16.81
CA ILE A 1054 -20.83 24.83 17.01
C ILE A 1054 -21.23 24.02 18.26
N ARG A 1055 -20.59 22.88 18.56
CA ARG A 1055 -20.84 22.11 19.80
C ARG A 1055 -20.39 22.84 21.06
N ASP A 1056 -19.24 23.53 21.02
CA ASP A 1056 -18.77 24.32 22.16
C ASP A 1056 -19.72 25.49 22.43
N LYS A 1057 -20.13 26.22 21.39
CA LYS A 1057 -21.21 27.23 21.50
C LYS A 1057 -22.50 26.65 22.06
N LEU A 1058 -22.93 25.47 21.58
CA LEU A 1058 -24.14 24.79 22.08
C LEU A 1058 -24.02 24.43 23.58
N LYS A 1059 -22.82 24.05 24.03
CA LYS A 1059 -22.53 23.73 25.45
C LYS A 1059 -22.62 24.97 26.33
N ASP A 1060 -21.98 26.07 25.93
CA ASP A 1060 -22.03 27.35 26.65
C ASP A 1060 -23.46 27.90 26.71
N LYS A 1061 -24.20 27.77 25.61
CA LYS A 1061 -25.60 28.18 25.50
C LYS A 1061 -26.52 27.36 26.38
N LYS A 1062 -26.32 26.03 26.46
CA LYS A 1062 -27.06 25.17 27.39
C LYS A 1062 -26.74 25.47 28.86
N ALA A 1063 -25.47 25.74 29.20
CA ALA A 1063 -25.09 26.19 30.54
C ALA A 1063 -25.77 27.51 30.92
N THR A 1064 -25.79 28.48 30.00
CA THR A 1064 -26.47 29.78 30.19
C THR A 1064 -27.99 29.60 30.39
N LEU A 1065 -28.62 28.70 29.63
CA LEU A 1065 -30.03 28.36 29.77
C LEU A 1065 -30.35 27.73 31.14
N ASP A 1066 -29.45 26.88 31.66
CA ASP A 1066 -29.62 26.25 32.97
C ASP A 1066 -29.40 27.25 34.13
N GLU A 1067 -28.44 28.17 34.01
CA GLU A 1067 -28.32 29.31 34.95
C GLU A 1067 -29.60 30.17 34.96
N CYS A 1068 -30.18 30.45 33.79
CA CYS A 1068 -31.44 31.19 33.69
C CYS A 1068 -32.60 30.47 34.39
N LYS A 1069 -32.70 29.13 34.28
CA LYS A 1069 -33.70 28.34 35.01
C LYS A 1069 -33.51 28.45 36.52
N GLN A 1070 -32.28 28.28 37.01
CA GLN A 1070 -31.97 28.37 38.44
C GLN A 1070 -32.29 29.77 39.02
N ARG A 1071 -31.96 30.83 38.28
CA ARG A 1071 -32.28 32.21 38.69
C ARG A 1071 -33.77 32.52 38.66
N LEU A 1072 -34.55 31.94 37.74
CA LEU A 1072 -36.01 32.06 37.75
C LEU A 1072 -36.61 31.42 39.01
N GLU A 1073 -36.20 30.21 39.39
CA GLU A 1073 -36.66 29.54 40.62
C GLU A 1073 -36.33 30.37 41.87
N GLU A 1074 -35.14 30.98 41.94
CA GLU A 1074 -34.77 31.88 43.03
C GLU A 1074 -35.65 33.14 43.09
N ILE A 1075 -35.98 33.75 41.94
CA ILE A 1075 -36.82 34.95 41.89
C ILE A 1075 -38.26 34.62 42.23
N GLU A 1076 -38.81 33.51 41.76
CA GLU A 1076 -40.13 33.02 42.20
C GLU A 1076 -40.18 32.80 43.72
N GLY A 1077 -39.11 32.25 44.31
CA GLY A 1077 -38.96 32.13 45.76
C GLY A 1077 -38.98 33.48 46.48
N LYS A 1078 -38.20 34.45 46.00
CA LYS A 1078 -38.12 35.83 46.53
C LYS A 1078 -39.46 36.56 46.37
N PHE A 1079 -40.12 36.45 45.22
CA PHE A 1079 -41.43 37.04 44.93
C PHE A 1079 -42.51 36.52 45.86
N ASN A 1080 -42.61 35.19 46.04
CA ASN A 1080 -43.54 34.57 46.96
C ASN A 1080 -43.30 34.99 48.43
N PHE A 1081 -42.05 35.19 48.83
CA PHE A 1081 -41.70 35.72 50.15
C PHE A 1081 -42.16 37.18 50.33
N VAL A 1082 -41.84 38.08 49.39
CA VAL A 1082 -42.25 39.50 49.47
C VAL A 1082 -43.77 39.64 49.41
N LYS A 1083 -44.47 38.85 48.57
CA LYS A 1083 -45.94 38.83 48.50
C LYS A 1083 -46.58 38.46 49.85
N ARG A 1084 -46.01 37.48 50.58
CA ARG A 1084 -46.43 37.13 51.94
C ARG A 1084 -46.12 38.24 52.96
N GLN A 1085 -45.02 38.97 52.81
CA GLN A 1085 -44.71 40.13 53.66
C GLN A 1085 -45.66 41.30 53.42
N ASN A 1086 -45.99 41.59 52.15
CA ASN A 1086 -46.90 42.68 51.81
C ASN A 1086 -48.29 42.44 52.41
N LYS A 1087 -48.88 41.25 52.20
CA LYS A 1087 -50.18 40.87 52.79
C LYS A 1087 -50.22 41.05 54.31
N ARG A 1088 -49.18 40.60 55.04
CA ARG A 1088 -49.05 40.78 56.50
C ARG A 1088 -48.91 42.25 56.93
N THR A 1089 -48.47 43.12 56.03
CA THR A 1089 -48.30 44.57 56.29
C THR A 1089 -49.59 45.32 55.98
N GLU A 1090 -50.32 44.93 54.93
CA GLU A 1090 -51.67 45.40 54.63
C GLU A 1090 -52.67 45.03 55.73
N GLU A 1091 -52.65 43.78 56.23
CA GLU A 1091 -53.47 43.34 57.38
C GLU A 1091 -53.22 44.22 58.63
N LYS A 1092 -51.95 44.60 58.88
CA LYS A 1092 -51.59 45.51 59.97
C LYS A 1092 -52.04 46.94 59.70
N LEU A 1093 -51.97 47.42 58.46
CA LEU A 1093 -52.44 48.74 58.04
C LEU A 1093 -53.96 48.88 58.21
N VAL A 1094 -54.73 47.85 57.81
CA VAL A 1094 -56.19 47.79 58.02
C VAL A 1094 -56.52 47.78 59.51
N ASN A 1095 -55.84 46.96 60.31
CA ASN A 1095 -56.03 46.94 61.77
C ASN A 1095 -55.69 48.31 62.41
N ALA A 1096 -54.63 48.99 61.95
CA ALA A 1096 -54.29 50.33 62.40
C ALA A 1096 -55.36 51.38 62.02
N ARG A 1097 -55.91 51.33 60.80
CA ARG A 1097 -57.04 52.19 60.38
C ARG A 1097 -58.27 51.97 61.25
N ASN A 1098 -58.66 50.72 61.49
CA ASN A 1098 -59.82 50.39 62.34
C ASN A 1098 -59.64 50.92 63.78
N LYS A 1099 -58.41 50.84 64.33
CA LYS A 1099 -58.09 51.43 65.64
C LYS A 1099 -58.13 52.97 65.65
N VAL A 1100 -57.74 53.63 64.55
CA VAL A 1100 -57.90 55.09 64.41
C VAL A 1100 -59.38 55.47 64.29
N GLU A 1101 -60.21 54.70 63.59
CA GLU A 1101 -61.66 54.93 63.58
C GLU A 1101 -62.29 54.74 64.96
N GLU A 1102 -61.88 53.72 65.71
CA GLU A 1102 -62.34 53.50 67.09
C GLU A 1102 -61.89 54.64 68.02
N ALA A 1103 -60.64 55.09 67.90
CA ALA A 1103 -60.13 56.26 68.63
C ALA A 1103 -60.86 57.55 68.23
N ASN A 1104 -61.18 57.73 66.94
CA ASN A 1104 -61.99 58.86 66.44
C ASN A 1104 -63.42 58.84 67.00
N ARG A 1105 -64.05 57.67 67.12
CA ARG A 1105 -65.36 57.54 67.77
C ARG A 1105 -65.28 57.92 69.25
N LYS A 1106 -64.23 57.50 69.96
CA LYS A 1106 -63.99 57.86 71.37
C LYS A 1106 -63.69 59.36 71.55
N LEU A 1107 -62.86 59.96 70.70
CA LEU A 1107 -62.59 61.41 70.71
C LEU A 1107 -63.84 62.24 70.41
N ARG A 1108 -64.66 61.84 69.43
CA ARG A 1108 -65.96 62.50 69.16
C ARG A 1108 -66.92 62.40 70.35
N TYR A 1109 -66.95 61.25 71.02
CA TYR A 1109 -67.74 61.06 72.24
C TYR A 1109 -67.25 61.96 73.41
N PHE A 1110 -65.93 62.09 73.59
CA PHE A 1110 -65.36 63.04 74.56
C PHE A 1110 -65.63 64.51 74.22
N LEU A 1111 -65.68 64.87 72.93
CA LEU A 1111 -66.06 66.22 72.51
C LEU A 1111 -67.56 66.50 72.72
N SER A 1112 -68.44 65.52 72.45
CA SER A 1112 -69.89 65.70 72.70
C SER A 1112 -70.24 65.75 74.19
N THR A 1113 -69.44 65.13 75.06
CA THR A 1113 -69.59 65.22 76.53
C THR A 1113 -68.96 66.48 77.15
N LYS A 1114 -68.30 67.34 76.36
CA LYS A 1114 -67.74 68.63 76.80
C LYS A 1114 -68.65 69.84 76.52
N ASN A 1115 -69.73 69.64 75.77
CA ASN A 1115 -70.74 70.66 75.41
C ASN A 1115 -72.07 70.46 76.17
N LEU A 1116 -72.01 69.92 77.39
CA LEU A 1116 -73.12 69.68 78.32
C LEU A 1116 -72.79 70.27 79.69
#